data_AF-B5W704-F1
#
_entry.id   AF-B5W704-F1
#
_cell.length_a   1.000
_cell.length_b   1.000
_cell.length_c   1.000
_cell.angle_alpha   90.00
_cell.angle_beta   90.00
_cell.angle_gamma   90.00
#
_symmetry.space_group_name_H-M   'P 1'
#
loop_
_entity.id
_entity.type
_entity.pdbx_description
1 polymer ?
#
loop_
_entity_poly.entity_id
_entity_poly.type
_entity_poly.pdbx_seq_one_letter_code
_entity_poly.pdbx_strand_id
1 'polypeptide(L)'
;MVQNPAQPATQLFLPPLKPGASVGTDGYGQWQRRTDVTFDSLANSLALPEGKETGNVCSIPDIWARPLWVETMLTDNSPHPLRAAFKDQWKGMLAAIALAEVQGFDLRAKFLDLTLHPQDKLISSLLELIPNRNRSVYSLDGGRTNPWTKIFLFLWNDRPVGMTSPSTLLCPSADGDWTGLPWWQEGKLRSPLTPEDHLTEDEKTQLWLWLNNLKTKVQTCSGVYAQRITELVEEFQDDLATALGASPAAGQRLRSSQKGNYFGVPIEGGPLQALNTPIGAKPMPSSIKLMPRTNIGQKVLYIIPDRQTLTDQWIHKKEKDIWIYDTSLVNFNLEEFKRKLKANEDYLCVADIFLKDFYFIEEANQLPGGLMPQGYENVIYLDSENNEHHLTPLLPINPQLLNYFTPEELISKIELKPTQIGTTPGVQVSLTLPLSEGEYRIEREYPIIEDHALKEVPVLEVWPNFQAPGWREYYAFYYFSKLDKTFRVQFPNVEAVHPPVIDEFQLSRLPSFPGFVTCQSEKDPDLILGVILLRTPPRIPDGNPNKTWTVGVDFGTSFTNVYYSINKTAKPLELSPLNLQVTAIQGKRSALLYQYFFSPTPQKFPLATVLTTQGTRGQQQRIFDGRIYIPESQNLDMYNPDHDDIKTDLKWKRDNLNDNLRFLEYLALAIAAEATMNQVRILRWTFSYPSSFSPNDKSQYNANWQRIIQDLPSQTGLQSEPLPPREGKYYRSESIALAHYFDAQEGKDLLYTTCIDMGGGSSDISIWVGRQLIHQCSVLLAGNLLFSQFVKQKPRFVQQQFKNNIDDLAKGTKEEAFYAKLNAVLSGKGEEWLRKQRGLIDDDPDLQYILQRTAIGISGLYYYVGSILQALHLEGKYDRLDNTPVYIGGNGCRIFHWLSPGGLFDSDCEAHRLFSRMLSKGSGFADTREKTVLSNRPKAEVACGLVLDQRETRLMGLEEEDEEPFAGEDCLVNGEPINWTDRLRLPDTVNTFKVEQLTYLENFLEDFHKALTDLRIQSIKPLEVYKDESKRERLLHDTKRTLDVKLLDMTGNVDDIRKEPPFILALKVLLDNIK
;
A
#
# COMPACT_ATOMS: atom_id res chain seq x y z
N MET A 1 -83.31 62.01 43.33
CA MET A 1 -83.88 62.25 41.99
C MET A 1 -84.23 60.91 41.38
N VAL A 2 -85.51 60.69 41.10
CA VAL A 2 -86.03 59.53 40.36
C VAL A 2 -86.10 59.92 38.88
N GLN A 3 -85.73 58.99 37.98
CA GLN A 3 -86.08 58.79 36.56
C GLN A 3 -84.86 58.17 35.85
N ASN A 4 -84.88 57.11 35.04
CA ASN A 4 -85.90 56.22 34.48
C ASN A 4 -85.22 54.86 34.20
N PRO A 5 -85.91 53.70 34.24
CA PRO A 5 -85.34 52.44 33.76
C PRO A 5 -85.31 52.42 32.22
N ALA A 6 -84.16 52.03 31.66
CA ALA A 6 -83.94 51.87 30.23
C ALA A 6 -84.85 50.78 29.64
N GLN A 7 -85.43 51.05 28.46
CA GLN A 7 -86.20 50.10 27.67
C GLN A 7 -85.33 48.91 27.22
N PRO A 8 -85.88 47.68 27.14
CA PRO A 8 -85.18 46.55 26.53
C PRO A 8 -84.98 46.79 25.03
N ALA A 9 -83.73 46.68 24.57
CA ALA A 9 -83.39 46.81 23.16
C ALA A 9 -84.02 45.67 22.36
N THR A 10 -84.94 45.99 21.46
CA THR A 10 -85.46 45.09 20.45
C THR A 10 -84.32 44.64 19.53
N GLN A 11 -83.95 43.37 19.62
CA GLN A 11 -83.00 42.74 18.71
C GLN A 11 -83.72 42.52 17.38
N LEU A 12 -83.36 43.29 16.35
CA LEU A 12 -83.87 43.09 14.99
C LEU A 12 -83.22 41.84 14.40
N PHE A 13 -84.01 40.93 13.83
CA PHE A 13 -83.51 39.71 13.15
C PHE A 13 -82.76 40.01 11.84
N LEU A 14 -82.86 41.23 11.32
CA LEU A 14 -82.18 41.70 10.12
C LEU A 14 -81.51 43.06 10.38
N PRO A 15 -80.41 43.39 9.69
CA PRO A 15 -79.80 44.71 9.77
C PRO A 15 -80.78 45.85 9.40
N PRO A 16 -80.55 47.10 9.86
CA PRO A 16 -81.37 48.24 9.46
C PRO A 16 -81.27 48.48 7.94
N LEU A 17 -82.24 49.15 7.32
CA LEU A 17 -82.17 49.45 5.88
C LEU A 17 -81.18 50.60 5.58
N LYS A 18 -80.55 50.57 4.40
CA LYS A 18 -79.74 51.65 3.84
C LYS A 18 -80.59 52.93 3.71
N PRO A 19 -80.03 54.12 3.94
CA PRO A 19 -80.73 55.38 3.73
C PRO A 19 -81.27 55.47 2.29
N GLY A 20 -82.58 55.71 2.12
CA GLY A 20 -83.23 55.81 0.80
C GLY A 20 -83.68 54.49 0.16
N ALA A 21 -83.69 53.38 0.91
CA ALA A 21 -84.21 52.10 0.43
C ALA A 21 -85.69 52.21 -0.01
N SER A 22 -86.01 51.62 -1.16
CA SER A 22 -87.36 51.62 -1.76
C SER A 22 -88.33 50.62 -1.12
N VAL A 23 -87.87 49.86 -0.12
CA VAL A 23 -88.68 48.88 0.60
C VAL A 23 -89.38 49.57 1.78
N GLY A 24 -90.64 49.96 1.59
CA GLY A 24 -91.48 50.54 2.64
C GLY A 24 -91.99 49.47 3.62
N THR A 25 -91.95 49.76 4.92
CA THR A 25 -92.57 48.94 5.96
C THR A 25 -94.02 49.36 6.16
N ASP A 26 -94.96 48.72 5.46
CA ASP A 26 -96.40 48.98 5.58
C ASP A 26 -97.01 48.32 6.84
N GLY A 27 -96.57 48.78 8.01
CA GLY A 27 -97.09 48.37 9.32
C GLY A 27 -96.57 47.02 9.84
N TYR A 28 -96.55 46.87 11.17
CA TYR A 28 -96.09 45.66 11.86
C TYR A 28 -97.16 44.55 11.82
N GLY A 29 -96.74 43.30 11.62
CA GLY A 29 -97.61 42.11 11.78
C GLY A 29 -98.51 41.76 10.59
N GLN A 30 -98.28 42.33 9.39
CA GLN A 30 -99.03 41.99 8.19
C GLN A 30 -98.28 41.00 7.30
N TRP A 31 -98.96 39.92 6.90
CA TRP A 31 -98.44 38.99 5.88
C TRP A 31 -98.79 39.52 4.49
N GLN A 32 -97.77 39.78 3.68
CA GLN A 32 -97.94 40.27 2.31
C GLN A 32 -97.28 39.32 1.33
N ARG A 33 -98.01 38.93 0.28
CA ARG A 33 -97.45 38.13 -0.80
C ARG A 33 -96.64 39.05 -1.70
N ARG A 34 -95.33 38.86 -1.72
CA ARG A 34 -94.38 39.64 -2.53
C ARG A 34 -93.70 38.71 -3.54
N THR A 35 -93.29 39.28 -4.67
CA THR A 35 -92.54 38.55 -5.70
C THR A 35 -91.06 38.46 -5.32
N ASP A 36 -90.31 37.56 -5.95
CA ASP A 36 -88.88 37.34 -5.70
C ASP A 36 -88.05 38.63 -5.83
N VAL A 37 -88.44 39.52 -6.74
CA VAL A 37 -87.86 40.87 -6.94
C VAL A 37 -87.87 41.71 -5.65
N THR A 38 -88.86 41.50 -4.78
CA THR A 38 -89.00 42.23 -3.51
C THR A 38 -88.00 41.71 -2.48
N PHE A 39 -87.69 40.41 -2.49
CA PHE A 39 -86.67 39.83 -1.62
C PHE A 39 -85.26 40.26 -2.04
N ASP A 40 -84.99 40.33 -3.35
CA ASP A 40 -83.75 40.90 -3.86
C ASP A 40 -83.61 42.39 -3.50
N SER A 41 -84.68 43.16 -3.64
CA SER A 41 -84.70 44.57 -3.23
C SER A 41 -84.47 44.73 -1.73
N LEU A 42 -85.08 43.86 -0.90
CA LEU A 42 -84.88 43.84 0.54
C LEU A 42 -83.42 43.50 0.90
N ALA A 43 -82.87 42.43 0.35
CA ALA A 43 -81.48 42.02 0.58
C ALA A 43 -80.49 43.13 0.20
N ASN A 44 -80.68 43.77 -0.96
CA ASN A 44 -79.85 44.90 -1.41
C ASN A 44 -80.01 46.16 -0.55
N SER A 45 -81.15 46.29 0.11
CA SER A 45 -81.51 47.43 0.96
C SER A 45 -81.04 47.30 2.40
N LEU A 46 -80.51 46.16 2.86
CA LEU A 46 -79.99 46.02 4.23
C LEU A 46 -78.63 46.74 4.36
N ALA A 47 -78.48 47.56 5.40
CA ALA A 47 -77.25 48.25 5.78
C ALA A 47 -76.33 47.31 6.56
N LEU A 48 -75.02 47.43 6.35
CA LEU A 48 -74.03 46.65 7.10
C LEU A 48 -73.88 47.25 8.51
N PRO A 49 -73.79 46.43 9.58
CA PRO A 49 -73.52 46.93 10.93
C PRO A 49 -72.14 47.61 10.99
N GLU A 50 -72.07 48.82 11.58
CA GLU A 50 -70.80 49.47 11.85
C GLU A 50 -70.11 48.84 13.08
N GLY A 51 -68.88 48.36 12.89
CA GLY A 51 -67.83 48.51 13.91
C GLY A 51 -67.86 47.62 15.16
N LYS A 52 -68.43 46.41 15.14
CA LYS A 52 -68.11 45.39 16.17
C LYS A 52 -67.76 44.06 15.52
N GLU A 53 -66.68 43.43 15.98
CA GLU A 53 -66.35 42.03 15.67
C GLU A 53 -67.55 41.14 16.01
N THR A 54 -68.42 40.88 15.03
CA THR A 54 -69.49 39.90 15.17
C THR A 54 -68.88 38.54 14.95
N GLY A 55 -68.41 37.92 16.03
CA GLY A 55 -67.88 36.56 16.06
C GLY A 55 -68.91 35.45 15.78
N ASN A 56 -69.91 35.70 14.94
CA ASN A 56 -70.78 34.70 14.31
C ASN A 56 -71.75 35.43 13.37
N VAL A 57 -71.40 35.49 12.08
CA VAL A 57 -72.40 35.79 11.05
C VAL A 57 -73.27 34.55 10.93
N CYS A 58 -74.42 34.53 11.60
CA CYS A 58 -75.45 33.50 11.46
C CYS A 58 -76.17 33.67 10.12
N SER A 59 -75.50 33.30 9.03
CA SER A 59 -76.17 33.03 7.76
C SER A 59 -76.80 31.64 7.82
N ILE A 60 -77.90 31.44 7.09
CA ILE A 60 -78.54 30.12 6.88
C ILE A 60 -77.44 29.10 6.52
N PRO A 61 -77.42 27.89 7.11
CA PRO A 61 -76.40 26.89 6.83
C PRO A 61 -76.50 26.44 5.37
N ASP A 62 -75.75 27.13 4.51
CA ASP A 62 -75.43 26.72 3.15
C ASP A 62 -74.03 26.13 3.18
N ILE A 63 -73.88 24.93 2.64
CA ILE A 63 -72.61 24.20 2.60
C ILE A 63 -71.60 24.94 1.70
N TRP A 64 -72.08 25.82 0.81
CA TRP A 64 -71.27 26.73 -0.01
C TRP A 64 -71.10 28.14 0.58
N ALA A 65 -71.56 28.40 1.82
CA ALA A 65 -71.53 29.73 2.41
C ALA A 65 -70.12 30.32 2.50
N ARG A 66 -69.13 29.54 2.95
CA ARG A 66 -67.74 30.02 3.11
C ARG A 66 -67.12 30.47 1.77
N PRO A 67 -67.09 29.66 0.70
CA PRO A 67 -66.51 30.11 -0.57
C PRO A 67 -67.30 31.26 -1.21
N LEU A 68 -68.63 31.30 -1.10
CA LEU A 68 -69.44 32.42 -1.59
C LEU A 68 -69.20 33.70 -0.78
N TRP A 69 -68.90 33.57 0.51
CA TRP A 69 -68.54 34.71 1.36
C TRP A 69 -67.16 35.25 1.00
N VAL A 70 -66.18 34.37 0.82
CA VAL A 70 -64.83 34.75 0.34
C VAL A 70 -64.94 35.42 -1.04
N GLU A 71 -65.75 34.87 -1.96
CA GLU A 71 -66.06 35.49 -3.25
C GLU A 71 -66.58 36.92 -3.08
N THR A 72 -67.61 37.11 -2.25
CA THR A 72 -68.22 38.42 -2.02
C THR A 72 -67.17 39.41 -1.48
N MET A 73 -66.40 38.99 -0.48
CA MET A 73 -65.36 39.83 0.14
C MET A 73 -64.23 40.20 -0.81
N LEU A 74 -63.92 39.36 -1.81
CA LEU A 74 -62.84 39.59 -2.77
C LEU A 74 -63.30 40.31 -4.03
N THR A 75 -64.56 40.14 -4.47
CA THR A 75 -65.03 40.60 -5.79
C THR A 75 -65.94 41.84 -5.76
N ASP A 76 -66.64 42.10 -4.65
CA ASP A 76 -67.48 43.29 -4.48
C ASP A 76 -66.64 44.47 -3.98
N ASN A 77 -66.70 45.63 -4.63
CA ASN A 77 -65.93 46.82 -4.22
C ASN A 77 -66.62 47.67 -3.14
N SER A 78 -67.72 47.19 -2.56
CA SER A 78 -68.37 47.86 -1.43
C SER A 78 -67.45 47.90 -0.19
N PRO A 79 -67.45 48.99 0.61
CA PRO A 79 -66.64 49.10 1.81
C PRO A 79 -67.16 48.14 2.89
N HIS A 80 -66.50 46.98 3.02
CA HIS A 80 -66.79 45.97 4.04
C HIS A 80 -65.63 45.85 5.06
N PRO A 81 -65.88 45.92 6.40
CA PRO A 81 -64.83 45.91 7.42
C PRO A 81 -63.91 44.68 7.39
N LEU A 82 -64.44 43.51 6.99
CA LEU A 82 -63.67 42.26 6.95
C LEU A 82 -62.86 42.07 5.64
N ARG A 83 -63.00 42.95 4.65
CA ARG A 83 -62.38 42.77 3.32
C ARG A 83 -60.87 42.61 3.40
N ALA A 84 -60.18 43.44 4.19
CA ALA A 84 -58.73 43.36 4.37
C ALA A 84 -58.31 42.00 4.95
N ALA A 85 -59.00 41.53 6.00
CA ALA A 85 -58.70 40.24 6.62
C ALA A 85 -58.88 39.05 5.67
N PHE A 86 -59.90 39.07 4.80
CA PHE A 86 -60.10 38.01 3.80
C PHE A 86 -59.08 38.07 2.66
N LYS A 87 -58.66 39.27 2.24
CA LYS A 87 -57.53 39.41 1.30
C LYS A 87 -56.24 38.84 1.88
N ASP A 88 -55.95 39.12 3.16
CA ASP A 88 -54.77 38.61 3.85
C ASP A 88 -54.79 37.07 3.94
N GLN A 89 -55.92 36.47 4.31
CA GLN A 89 -56.07 35.01 4.34
C GLN A 89 -55.85 34.40 2.95
N TRP A 90 -56.39 35.01 1.90
CA TRP A 90 -56.23 34.53 0.53
C TRP A 90 -54.79 34.65 0.03
N LYS A 91 -54.12 35.80 0.25
CA LYS A 91 -52.68 36.00 -0.05
C LYS A 91 -51.82 35.00 0.73
N GLY A 92 -52.11 34.79 2.01
CA GLY A 92 -51.43 33.85 2.89
C GLY A 92 -51.51 32.40 2.41
N MET A 93 -52.68 31.94 1.98
CA MET A 93 -52.86 30.58 1.45
C MET A 93 -52.17 30.41 0.09
N LEU A 94 -52.24 31.43 -0.79
CA LEU A 94 -51.52 31.43 -2.08
C LEU A 94 -50.02 31.31 -1.88
N ALA A 95 -49.46 32.11 -0.97
CA ALA A 95 -48.03 32.05 -0.65
C ALA A 95 -47.63 30.69 -0.06
N ALA A 96 -48.47 30.09 0.79
CA ALA A 96 -48.19 28.78 1.38
C ALA A 96 -48.14 27.67 0.31
N ILE A 97 -49.04 27.70 -0.68
CA ILE A 97 -49.02 26.79 -1.82
C ILE A 97 -47.79 27.05 -2.70
N ALA A 98 -47.52 28.31 -3.05
CA ALA A 98 -46.42 28.67 -3.94
C ALA A 98 -45.05 28.30 -3.34
N LEU A 99 -44.86 28.50 -2.04
CA LEU A 99 -43.60 28.28 -1.33
C LEU A 99 -43.49 26.88 -0.70
N ALA A 100 -44.46 25.99 -0.95
CA ALA A 100 -44.54 24.69 -0.28
C ALA A 100 -43.25 23.87 -0.39
N GLU A 101 -42.60 23.85 -1.55
CA GLU A 101 -41.34 23.13 -1.76
C GLU A 101 -40.13 23.83 -1.13
N VAL A 102 -39.97 25.14 -1.38
CA VAL A 102 -38.83 25.92 -0.89
C VAL A 102 -38.77 25.94 0.64
N GLN A 103 -39.93 25.99 1.30
CA GLN A 103 -40.02 26.00 2.76
C GLN A 103 -40.19 24.60 3.36
N GLY A 104 -40.38 23.56 2.54
CA GLY A 104 -40.58 22.19 3.00
C GLY A 104 -41.85 22.00 3.83
N PHE A 105 -42.96 22.64 3.45
CA PHE A 105 -44.23 22.51 4.16
C PHE A 105 -44.90 21.15 3.89
N ASP A 106 -45.46 20.50 4.92
CA ASP A 106 -46.30 19.28 4.78
C ASP A 106 -47.72 19.65 4.32
N LEU A 107 -47.80 20.19 3.10
CA LEU A 107 -49.02 20.57 2.42
C LEU A 107 -49.33 19.54 1.33
N ARG A 108 -50.52 18.94 1.40
CA ARG A 108 -50.99 17.92 0.43
C ARG A 108 -52.36 18.31 -0.12
N ALA A 109 -52.76 17.71 -1.23
CA ALA A 109 -54.09 17.88 -1.80
C ALA A 109 -54.84 16.55 -1.94
N LYS A 110 -56.15 16.57 -1.74
CA LYS A 110 -57.07 15.47 -2.07
C LYS A 110 -58.07 15.95 -3.11
N PHE A 111 -58.28 15.15 -4.14
CA PHE A 111 -59.27 15.45 -5.18
C PHE A 111 -60.63 14.83 -4.83
N LEU A 112 -61.69 15.61 -5.00
CA LEU A 112 -63.08 15.21 -4.78
C LEU A 112 -63.93 15.61 -6.00
N ASP A 113 -64.50 14.63 -6.68
CA ASP A 113 -65.53 14.84 -7.71
C ASP A 113 -66.90 14.48 -7.13
N LEU A 114 -67.72 15.50 -6.89
CA LEU A 114 -69.05 15.35 -6.29
C LEU A 114 -69.99 14.51 -7.17
N THR A 115 -69.76 14.46 -8.49
CA THR A 115 -70.63 13.72 -9.42
C THR A 115 -70.47 12.20 -9.32
N LEU A 116 -69.35 11.71 -8.76
CA LEU A 116 -69.07 10.28 -8.64
C LEU A 116 -69.74 9.63 -7.43
N HIS A 117 -70.26 10.43 -6.50
CA HIS A 117 -70.84 9.95 -5.24
C HIS A 117 -72.26 10.50 -5.00
N PRO A 118 -73.20 10.39 -5.96
CA PRO A 118 -74.51 11.04 -5.87
C PRO A 118 -75.42 10.44 -4.79
N GLN A 119 -75.06 9.29 -4.21
CA GLN A 119 -75.84 8.59 -3.17
C GLN A 119 -75.45 9.01 -1.74
N ASP A 120 -74.34 9.73 -1.57
CA ASP A 120 -73.95 10.26 -0.26
C ASP A 120 -74.81 11.48 0.07
N LYS A 121 -75.51 11.45 1.21
CA LYS A 121 -76.51 12.48 1.58
C LYS A 121 -75.93 13.89 1.64
N LEU A 122 -74.66 14.04 2.07
CA LEU A 122 -73.99 15.33 2.11
C LEU A 122 -73.65 15.81 0.70
N ILE A 123 -73.16 14.90 -0.16
CA ILE A 123 -72.82 15.22 -1.55
C ILE A 123 -74.07 15.52 -2.38
N SER A 124 -75.18 14.79 -2.21
CA SER A 124 -76.46 15.10 -2.84
C SER A 124 -76.91 16.52 -2.47
N SER A 125 -76.79 16.90 -1.19
CA SER A 125 -77.13 18.24 -0.71
C SER A 125 -76.22 19.33 -1.30
N LEU A 126 -74.91 19.05 -1.43
CA LEU A 126 -73.93 19.93 -2.08
C LEU A 126 -74.26 20.14 -3.57
N LEU A 127 -74.70 19.08 -4.27
CA LEU A 127 -75.09 19.13 -5.68
C LEU A 127 -76.42 19.88 -5.88
N GLU A 128 -77.39 19.71 -4.99
CA GLU A 128 -78.68 20.42 -5.05
C GLU A 128 -78.51 21.93 -4.84
N LEU A 129 -77.60 22.33 -3.94
CA LEU A 129 -77.32 23.74 -3.62
C LEU A 129 -76.14 24.31 -4.41
N ILE A 130 -75.68 23.63 -5.47
CA ILE A 130 -74.47 24.00 -6.17
C ILE A 130 -74.55 25.43 -6.74
N PRO A 131 -73.50 26.26 -6.59
CA PRO A 131 -73.51 27.60 -7.15
C PRO A 131 -73.66 27.60 -8.67
N ASN A 132 -74.19 28.70 -9.20
CA ASN A 132 -74.35 28.88 -10.64
C ASN A 132 -72.99 28.76 -11.33
N ARG A 133 -72.91 27.94 -12.40
CA ARG A 133 -71.68 27.70 -13.18
C ARG A 133 -70.99 28.98 -13.68
N ASN A 134 -71.73 30.08 -13.84
CA ASN A 134 -71.20 31.37 -14.27
C ASN A 134 -70.47 32.13 -13.14
N ARG A 135 -70.62 31.70 -11.88
CA ARG A 135 -69.82 32.15 -10.73
C ARG A 135 -68.48 31.42 -10.73
N SER A 136 -67.68 31.67 -11.74
CA SER A 136 -66.40 30.97 -11.92
C SER A 136 -65.41 31.81 -12.73
N VAL A 137 -64.14 31.67 -12.40
CA VAL A 137 -62.99 32.18 -13.15
C VAL A 137 -62.76 31.35 -14.41
N TYR A 138 -63.03 30.04 -14.36
CA TYR A 138 -62.74 29.09 -15.43
C TYR A 138 -63.93 28.19 -15.77
N SER A 139 -63.94 27.62 -16.97
CA SER A 139 -64.96 26.64 -17.40
C SER A 139 -64.35 25.25 -17.54
N LEU A 140 -65.11 24.21 -17.21
CA LEU A 140 -64.75 22.81 -17.45
C LEU A 140 -65.49 22.27 -18.69
N ASP A 141 -64.85 21.37 -19.44
CA ASP A 141 -65.42 20.66 -20.59
C ASP A 141 -66.15 21.57 -21.61
N GLY A 142 -65.56 22.73 -21.90
CA GLY A 142 -66.14 23.73 -22.80
C GLY A 142 -67.45 24.36 -22.28
N GLY A 143 -67.62 24.42 -20.95
CA GLY A 143 -68.81 24.98 -20.28
C GLY A 143 -69.94 23.99 -20.00
N ARG A 144 -69.72 22.69 -20.28
CA ARG A 144 -70.71 21.62 -20.07
C ARG A 144 -70.80 21.18 -18.61
N THR A 145 -69.68 21.17 -17.90
CA THR A 145 -69.60 20.71 -16.51
C THR A 145 -69.56 21.93 -15.58
N ASN A 146 -70.33 21.90 -14.50
CA ASN A 146 -70.30 22.96 -13.48
C ASN A 146 -68.95 22.89 -12.73
N PRO A 147 -68.09 23.93 -12.78
CA PRO A 147 -66.78 23.93 -12.13
C PRO A 147 -66.83 23.62 -10.62
N TRP A 148 -67.94 23.91 -9.96
CA TRP A 148 -68.16 23.67 -8.53
C TRP A 148 -68.27 22.18 -8.16
N THR A 149 -68.40 21.26 -9.13
CA THR A 149 -68.47 19.81 -8.83
C THR A 149 -67.12 19.17 -8.56
N LYS A 150 -66.01 19.83 -8.92
CA LYS A 150 -64.65 19.31 -8.79
C LYS A 150 -63.84 20.17 -7.80
N ILE A 151 -63.48 19.60 -6.66
CA ILE A 151 -62.82 20.30 -5.57
C ILE A 151 -61.49 19.62 -5.25
N PHE A 152 -60.43 20.42 -5.07
CA PHE A 152 -59.20 19.99 -4.42
C PHE A 152 -59.17 20.54 -2.99
N LEU A 153 -59.12 19.64 -2.01
CA LEU A 153 -58.98 19.95 -0.60
C LEU A 153 -57.50 19.98 -0.23
N PHE A 154 -57.02 21.08 0.32
CA PHE A 154 -55.65 21.22 0.82
C PHE A 154 -55.57 20.83 2.29
N LEU A 155 -54.60 19.99 2.63
CA LEU A 155 -54.36 19.48 3.96
C LEU A 155 -52.98 19.93 4.44
N TRP A 156 -52.93 20.53 5.63
CA TRP A 156 -51.71 20.87 6.35
C TRP A 156 -51.55 19.90 7.52
N ASN A 157 -50.44 19.17 7.59
CA ASN A 157 -50.26 18.10 8.60
C ASN A 157 -51.47 17.14 8.65
N ASP A 158 -51.94 16.71 7.47
CA ASP A 158 -53.13 15.86 7.25
C ASP A 158 -54.48 16.42 7.75
N ARG A 159 -54.57 17.73 8.09
CA ARG A 159 -55.83 18.42 8.45
C ARG A 159 -56.30 19.39 7.37
N PRO A 160 -57.60 19.47 7.04
CA PRO A 160 -58.10 20.34 5.99
C PRO A 160 -57.97 21.83 6.37
N VAL A 161 -57.26 22.60 5.55
CA VAL A 161 -56.99 24.02 5.79
C VAL A 161 -57.56 24.96 4.74
N GLY A 162 -58.00 24.42 3.61
CA GLY A 162 -58.69 25.17 2.57
C GLY A 162 -59.01 24.30 1.36
N MET A 163 -59.60 24.90 0.34
CA MET A 163 -59.97 24.20 -0.88
C MET A 163 -59.84 25.08 -2.11
N THR A 164 -59.85 24.50 -3.30
CA THR A 164 -60.06 25.25 -4.53
C THR A 164 -61.49 25.78 -4.61
N SER A 165 -61.65 27.00 -5.11
CA SER A 165 -62.96 27.62 -5.37
C SER A 165 -63.00 28.12 -6.81
N PRO A 166 -64.04 27.80 -7.59
CA PRO A 166 -64.14 28.27 -8.96
C PRO A 166 -64.16 29.80 -9.10
N SER A 167 -64.77 30.53 -8.16
CA SER A 167 -64.89 31.99 -8.25
C SER A 167 -63.69 32.77 -7.71
N THR A 168 -62.85 32.16 -6.84
CA THR A 168 -61.69 32.83 -6.22
C THR A 168 -60.36 32.07 -6.37
N LEU A 169 -60.33 31.00 -7.15
CA LEU A 169 -59.29 29.97 -7.26
C LEU A 169 -59.10 29.15 -5.97
N LEU A 170 -59.00 29.81 -4.82
CA LEU A 170 -58.79 29.24 -3.50
C LEU A 170 -59.74 29.85 -2.48
N CYS A 171 -60.13 29.03 -1.50
CA CYS A 171 -60.92 29.43 -0.35
C CYS A 171 -60.28 28.85 0.93
N PRO A 172 -59.66 29.69 1.77
CA PRO A 172 -59.17 29.27 3.09
C PRO A 172 -60.32 28.82 3.99
N SER A 173 -60.12 27.75 4.76
CA SER A 173 -61.07 27.27 5.75
C SER A 173 -61.27 28.32 6.86
N ALA A 174 -62.46 28.38 7.46
CA ALA A 174 -62.71 29.24 8.61
C ALA A 174 -61.95 28.74 9.86
N ASP A 175 -61.91 27.42 10.05
CA ASP A 175 -61.27 26.74 11.18
C ASP A 175 -59.94 26.07 10.77
N GLY A 176 -59.31 26.55 9.69
CA GLY A 176 -58.06 25.98 9.19
C GLY A 176 -56.91 26.23 10.16
N ASP A 177 -56.28 25.17 10.66
CA ASP A 177 -55.12 25.24 11.55
C ASP A 177 -53.81 25.18 10.75
N TRP A 178 -53.14 26.32 10.63
CA TRP A 178 -51.85 26.45 9.95
C TRP A 178 -50.67 26.49 10.93
N THR A 179 -50.77 25.84 12.09
CA THR A 179 -49.68 25.77 13.08
C THR A 179 -48.36 25.35 12.42
N GLY A 180 -47.32 26.16 12.61
CA GLY A 180 -45.99 25.99 12.00
C GLY A 180 -45.73 26.87 10.76
N LEU A 181 -46.76 27.53 10.20
CA LEU A 181 -46.59 28.51 9.13
C LEU A 181 -46.15 29.88 9.70
N PRO A 182 -45.11 30.55 9.16
CA PRO A 182 -44.60 31.80 9.76
C PRO A 182 -45.62 32.94 9.87
N TRP A 183 -46.50 33.07 8.88
CA TRP A 183 -47.57 34.08 8.84
C TRP A 183 -48.93 33.56 9.34
N TRP A 184 -48.92 32.50 10.15
CA TRP A 184 -50.04 32.08 11.00
C TRP A 184 -49.86 32.67 12.40
N GLN A 185 -50.58 33.73 12.70
CA GLN A 185 -50.42 34.49 13.95
C GLN A 185 -51.78 34.69 14.62
N GLU A 186 -51.83 34.50 15.94
CA GLU A 186 -53.04 34.70 16.76
C GLU A 186 -54.26 33.88 16.27
N GLY A 187 -54.02 32.68 15.75
CA GLY A 187 -55.08 31.83 15.20
C GLY A 187 -55.70 32.33 13.89
N LYS A 188 -55.02 33.24 13.18
CA LYS A 188 -55.47 33.79 11.89
C LYS A 188 -54.38 33.65 10.83
N LEU A 189 -54.79 33.28 9.62
CA LEU A 189 -53.92 33.25 8.45
C LEU A 189 -53.78 34.68 7.90
N ARG A 190 -52.54 35.17 7.79
CA ARG A 190 -52.24 36.53 7.32
C ARG A 190 -51.48 36.50 6.00
N SER A 191 -51.27 37.68 5.41
CA SER A 191 -50.34 37.85 4.28
C SER A 191 -48.90 37.57 4.75
N PRO A 192 -48.01 37.01 3.92
CA PRO A 192 -46.62 36.78 4.31
C PRO A 192 -45.79 38.07 4.45
N LEU A 193 -46.33 39.23 4.08
CA LEU A 193 -45.65 40.54 4.13
C LEU A 193 -46.13 41.45 5.27
N THR A 194 -47.29 41.17 5.87
CA THR A 194 -47.94 42.08 6.84
C THR A 194 -48.57 41.28 7.98
N PRO A 195 -48.37 41.67 9.25
CA PRO A 195 -47.75 42.93 9.73
C PRO A 195 -46.22 42.93 9.70
N GLU A 196 -45.60 41.75 9.62
CA GLU A 196 -44.15 41.57 9.51
C GLU A 196 -43.81 40.85 8.20
N ASP A 197 -42.68 41.21 7.62
CA ASP A 197 -42.18 40.59 6.41
C ASP A 197 -41.48 39.26 6.74
N HIS A 198 -42.10 38.15 6.33
CA HIS A 198 -41.61 36.80 6.60
C HIS A 198 -40.83 36.18 5.43
N LEU A 199 -40.65 36.89 4.32
CA LEU A 199 -40.04 36.36 3.10
C LEU A 199 -38.64 36.91 2.86
N THR A 200 -37.75 36.08 2.35
CA THR A 200 -36.45 36.53 1.83
C THR A 200 -36.61 37.25 0.48
N GLU A 201 -35.61 38.04 0.08
CA GLU A 201 -35.60 38.73 -1.23
C GLU A 201 -35.76 37.76 -2.42
N ASP A 202 -35.17 36.56 -2.36
CA ASP A 202 -35.31 35.54 -3.40
C ASP A 202 -36.72 34.91 -3.38
N GLU A 203 -37.29 34.65 -2.19
CA GLU A 203 -38.65 34.14 -2.05
C GLU A 203 -39.69 35.15 -2.55
N LYS A 204 -39.54 36.44 -2.24
CA LYS A 204 -40.39 37.52 -2.77
C LYS A 204 -40.31 37.59 -4.29
N THR A 205 -39.08 37.54 -4.84
CA THR A 205 -38.85 37.56 -6.30
C THR A 205 -39.51 36.37 -6.99
N GLN A 206 -39.32 35.16 -6.47
CA GLN A 206 -39.93 33.96 -7.05
C GLN A 206 -41.45 33.91 -6.88
N LEU A 207 -41.97 34.36 -5.73
CA LEU A 207 -43.41 34.47 -5.50
C LEU A 207 -44.05 35.45 -6.49
N TRP A 208 -43.39 36.59 -6.75
CA TRP A 208 -43.83 37.54 -7.77
C TRP A 208 -43.88 36.91 -9.17
N LEU A 209 -42.85 36.15 -9.57
CA LEU A 209 -42.81 35.45 -10.85
C LEU A 209 -43.85 34.32 -10.94
N TRP A 210 -44.09 33.63 -9.82
CA TRP A 210 -45.11 32.57 -9.72
C TRP A 210 -46.52 33.16 -9.86
N LEU A 211 -46.78 34.29 -9.20
CA LEU A 211 -48.02 35.06 -9.35
C LEU A 211 -48.18 35.59 -10.79
N ASN A 212 -47.10 36.00 -11.47
CA ASN A 212 -47.15 36.41 -12.86
C ASN A 212 -47.57 35.25 -13.79
N ASN A 213 -47.09 34.04 -13.52
CA ASN A 213 -47.51 32.84 -14.23
C ASN A 213 -49.00 32.51 -13.95
N LEU A 214 -49.44 32.61 -12.70
CA LEU A 214 -50.85 32.44 -12.32
C LEU A 214 -51.75 33.46 -13.03
N LYS A 215 -51.36 34.74 -13.00
CA LYS A 215 -52.03 35.86 -13.68
C LYS A 215 -52.18 35.58 -15.18
N THR A 216 -51.10 35.19 -15.85
CA THR A 216 -51.12 34.86 -17.28
C THR A 216 -52.11 33.76 -17.59
N LYS A 217 -52.20 32.71 -16.74
CA LYS A 217 -53.20 31.64 -16.92
C LYS A 217 -54.63 32.13 -16.68
N VAL A 218 -54.86 32.96 -15.66
CA VAL A 218 -56.19 33.54 -15.38
C VAL A 218 -56.64 34.45 -16.54
N GLN A 219 -55.75 35.23 -17.13
CA GLN A 219 -56.04 36.12 -18.27
C GLN A 219 -56.44 35.39 -19.55
N THR A 220 -56.16 34.08 -19.67
CA THR A 220 -56.71 33.26 -20.76
C THR A 220 -58.21 32.98 -20.62
N CYS A 221 -58.76 33.22 -19.43
CA CYS A 221 -60.17 33.05 -19.14
C CYS A 221 -60.92 34.38 -19.29
N SER A 222 -62.20 34.32 -19.70
CA SER A 222 -63.06 35.48 -19.88
C SER A 222 -64.13 35.57 -18.79
N GLY A 223 -64.38 36.76 -18.25
CA GLY A 223 -65.50 37.00 -17.32
C GLY A 223 -65.13 37.96 -16.19
N VAL A 224 -66.15 38.44 -15.47
CA VAL A 224 -65.99 39.41 -14.37
C VAL A 224 -65.13 38.85 -13.24
N TYR A 225 -65.29 37.56 -12.91
CA TYR A 225 -64.49 36.89 -11.88
C TYR A 225 -63.01 36.76 -12.28
N ALA A 226 -62.72 36.44 -13.54
CA ALA A 226 -61.34 36.38 -14.04
C ALA A 226 -60.67 37.75 -14.00
N GLN A 227 -61.39 38.82 -14.36
CA GLN A 227 -60.89 40.19 -14.23
C GLN A 227 -60.60 40.55 -12.76
N ARG A 228 -61.53 40.28 -11.85
CA ARG A 228 -61.35 40.56 -10.42
C ARG A 228 -60.17 39.82 -9.79
N ILE A 229 -59.98 38.55 -10.14
CA ILE A 229 -58.85 37.78 -9.64
C ILE A 229 -57.54 38.26 -10.25
N THR A 230 -57.55 38.70 -11.52
CA THR A 230 -56.38 39.34 -12.13
C THR A 230 -55.98 40.60 -11.36
N GLU A 231 -56.93 41.47 -11.01
CA GLU A 231 -56.71 42.69 -10.20
C GLU A 231 -56.15 42.34 -8.80
N LEU A 232 -56.64 41.29 -8.14
CA LEU A 232 -56.14 40.86 -6.83
C LEU A 232 -54.74 40.25 -6.86
N VAL A 233 -54.40 39.51 -7.94
CA VAL A 233 -53.05 39.00 -8.15
C VAL A 233 -52.09 40.15 -8.43
N GLU A 234 -52.49 41.14 -9.23
CA GLU A 234 -51.73 42.37 -9.48
C GLU A 234 -51.47 43.15 -8.19
N GLU A 235 -52.47 43.32 -7.35
CA GLU A 235 -52.31 43.95 -6.03
C GLU A 235 -51.25 43.22 -5.19
N PHE A 236 -51.25 41.88 -5.17
CA PHE A 236 -50.24 41.13 -4.41
C PHE A 236 -48.85 41.23 -5.05
N GLN A 237 -48.76 41.31 -6.38
CA GLN A 237 -47.51 41.58 -7.08
C GLN A 237 -46.95 42.97 -6.76
N ASP A 238 -47.80 43.99 -6.64
CA ASP A 238 -47.41 45.35 -6.29
C ASP A 238 -46.94 45.45 -4.84
N ASP A 239 -47.60 44.73 -3.91
CA ASP A 239 -47.14 44.60 -2.52
C ASP A 239 -45.73 43.99 -2.46
N LEU A 240 -45.48 42.92 -3.23
CA LEU A 240 -44.17 42.27 -3.31
C LEU A 240 -43.11 43.18 -3.95
N ALA A 241 -43.45 43.90 -5.02
CA ALA A 241 -42.54 44.84 -5.67
C ALA A 241 -42.19 46.02 -4.75
N THR A 242 -43.15 46.49 -3.95
CA THR A 242 -42.92 47.52 -2.93
C THR A 242 -41.98 47.00 -1.84
N ALA A 243 -42.20 45.77 -1.35
CA ALA A 243 -41.34 45.14 -0.35
C ALA A 243 -39.91 44.84 -0.86
N LEU A 244 -39.73 44.65 -2.17
CA LEU A 244 -38.43 44.48 -2.85
C LEU A 244 -37.75 45.82 -3.21
N GLY A 245 -38.48 46.94 -3.14
CA GLY A 245 -38.04 48.26 -3.61
C GLY A 245 -38.09 48.47 -5.13
N ALA A 246 -38.30 47.41 -5.92
CA ALA A 246 -38.54 47.46 -7.36
C ALA A 246 -39.20 46.16 -7.87
N SER A 247 -39.84 46.20 -9.03
CA SER A 247 -40.32 44.99 -9.70
C SER A 247 -39.13 44.13 -10.20
N PRO A 248 -39.24 42.79 -10.19
CA PRO A 248 -38.22 41.89 -10.73
C PRO A 248 -37.78 42.25 -12.16
N ALA A 249 -36.46 42.21 -12.42
CA ALA A 249 -35.87 42.64 -13.69
C ALA A 249 -36.29 41.77 -14.88
N ALA A 250 -36.41 42.39 -16.07
CA ALA A 250 -36.71 41.69 -17.31
C ALA A 250 -35.65 40.62 -17.63
N GLY A 251 -36.06 39.35 -17.67
CA GLY A 251 -35.20 38.20 -17.94
C GLY A 251 -35.04 37.22 -16.78
N GLN A 252 -35.45 37.57 -15.56
CA GLN A 252 -35.54 36.61 -14.46
C GLN A 252 -36.64 35.57 -14.74
N ARG A 253 -36.35 34.30 -14.46
CA ARG A 253 -37.25 33.17 -14.72
C ARG A 253 -37.78 32.57 -13.43
N LEU A 254 -39.06 32.19 -13.44
CA LEU A 254 -39.67 31.38 -12.40
C LEU A 254 -38.94 30.03 -12.32
N ARG A 255 -38.50 29.66 -11.12
CA ARG A 255 -38.03 28.31 -10.83
C ARG A 255 -39.25 27.47 -10.47
N SER A 256 -39.69 26.64 -11.40
CA SER A 256 -40.78 25.71 -11.17
C SER A 256 -40.28 24.41 -10.56
N SER A 257 -41.05 23.85 -9.63
CA SER A 257 -40.86 22.48 -9.12
C SER A 257 -40.71 21.49 -10.27
N GLN A 258 -39.76 20.56 -10.14
CA GLN A 258 -39.58 19.44 -11.07
C GLN A 258 -40.39 18.20 -10.65
N LYS A 259 -41.04 18.22 -9.48
CA LYS A 259 -41.84 17.10 -8.97
C LYS A 259 -43.21 17.12 -9.65
N GLY A 260 -43.49 16.11 -10.48
CA GLY A 260 -44.83 15.92 -11.05
C GLY A 260 -45.86 15.67 -9.94
N ASN A 261 -46.93 16.46 -9.91
CA ASN A 261 -48.00 16.39 -8.90
C ASN A 261 -47.47 16.51 -7.46
N TYR A 262 -46.75 17.60 -7.16
CA TYR A 262 -46.13 17.87 -5.85
C TYR A 262 -47.06 17.59 -4.66
N PHE A 263 -48.34 17.99 -4.76
CA PHE A 263 -49.33 17.84 -3.69
C PHE A 263 -49.97 16.45 -3.59
N GLY A 264 -49.46 15.44 -4.33
CA GLY A 264 -49.92 14.05 -4.33
C GLY A 264 -51.03 13.73 -5.33
N VAL A 265 -51.77 14.75 -5.81
CA VAL A 265 -52.79 14.63 -6.86
C VAL A 265 -52.58 15.69 -7.95
N PRO A 266 -52.89 15.40 -9.23
CA PRO A 266 -52.79 16.40 -10.29
C PRO A 266 -53.88 17.47 -10.12
N ILE A 267 -53.48 18.72 -9.88
CA ILE A 267 -54.40 19.85 -9.82
C ILE A 267 -54.71 20.33 -11.24
N GLU A 268 -55.88 19.97 -11.74
CA GLU A 268 -56.33 20.22 -13.11
C GLU A 268 -57.50 21.23 -13.18
N GLY A 269 -57.67 21.92 -14.31
CA GLY A 269 -58.78 22.86 -14.54
C GLY A 269 -58.33 24.29 -14.87
N GLY A 270 -57.84 24.51 -16.09
CA GLY A 270 -57.47 25.83 -16.61
C GLY A 270 -56.40 26.55 -15.74
N PRO A 271 -56.75 27.67 -15.07
CA PRO A 271 -55.82 28.42 -14.23
C PRO A 271 -55.36 27.68 -12.97
N LEU A 272 -56.13 26.69 -12.49
CA LEU A 272 -55.73 25.88 -11.32
C LEU A 272 -54.43 25.10 -11.55
N GLN A 273 -54.06 24.83 -12.81
CA GLN A 273 -52.79 24.17 -13.12
C GLN A 273 -51.57 24.98 -12.65
N ALA A 274 -51.66 26.30 -12.49
CA ALA A 274 -50.56 27.08 -11.92
C ALA A 274 -50.32 26.75 -10.44
N LEU A 275 -51.35 26.27 -9.72
CA LEU A 275 -51.24 25.80 -8.35
C LEU A 275 -50.56 24.43 -8.25
N ASN A 276 -50.55 23.63 -9.33
CA ASN A 276 -49.96 22.29 -9.32
C ASN A 276 -48.42 22.30 -9.22
N THR A 277 -47.80 23.44 -9.50
CA THR A 277 -46.35 23.57 -9.59
C THR A 277 -45.87 24.68 -8.66
N PRO A 278 -45.46 24.35 -7.41
CA PRO A 278 -44.88 25.33 -6.50
C PRO A 278 -43.51 25.81 -7.03
N ILE A 279 -42.96 26.82 -6.37
CA ILE A 279 -41.62 27.34 -6.62
C ILE A 279 -40.61 26.25 -6.24
N GLY A 280 -39.70 25.91 -7.17
CA GLY A 280 -38.63 24.95 -6.93
C GLY A 280 -37.51 25.54 -6.07
N ALA A 281 -36.89 24.68 -5.25
CA ALA A 281 -35.74 25.07 -4.45
C ALA A 281 -34.57 25.57 -5.33
N LYS A 282 -33.81 26.57 -4.87
CA LYS A 282 -32.63 27.08 -5.57
C LYS A 282 -31.45 26.12 -5.34
N PRO A 283 -30.88 25.46 -6.36
CA PRO A 283 -29.78 24.52 -6.16
C PRO A 283 -28.59 25.19 -5.47
N MET A 284 -28.15 24.63 -4.34
CA MET A 284 -26.93 25.03 -3.62
C MET A 284 -25.92 23.88 -3.63
N PRO A 285 -24.62 24.15 -3.47
CA PRO A 285 -23.62 23.10 -3.30
C PRO A 285 -23.95 22.20 -2.09
N SER A 286 -23.63 20.92 -2.19
CA SER A 286 -23.81 19.98 -1.08
C SER A 286 -22.98 20.40 0.14
N SER A 287 -23.62 20.51 1.30
CA SER A 287 -23.01 20.84 2.61
C SER A 287 -22.28 19.65 3.23
N ILE A 288 -22.59 18.43 2.78
CA ILE A 288 -22.11 17.16 3.37
C ILE A 288 -21.01 16.48 2.55
N LYS A 289 -20.41 17.21 1.61
CA LYS A 289 -19.30 16.70 0.80
C LYS A 289 -18.05 16.58 1.67
N LEU A 290 -17.38 15.43 1.66
CA LEU A 290 -16.12 15.24 2.39
C LEU A 290 -15.01 16.14 1.81
N MET A 291 -14.29 16.84 2.68
CA MET A 291 -13.21 17.76 2.33
C MET A 291 -11.92 17.39 3.08
N PRO A 292 -11.23 16.30 2.68
CA PRO A 292 -9.93 15.97 3.27
C PRO A 292 -8.88 17.03 2.94
N ARG A 293 -7.86 17.20 3.79
CA ARG A 293 -6.76 18.14 3.55
C ARG A 293 -5.93 17.73 2.34
N THR A 294 -5.66 16.43 2.23
CA THR A 294 -4.99 15.84 1.07
C THR A 294 -5.99 14.95 0.36
N ASN A 295 -6.58 15.41 -0.75
CA ASN A 295 -7.49 14.54 -1.48
C ASN A 295 -6.71 13.48 -2.27
N ILE A 296 -6.56 12.31 -1.66
CA ILE A 296 -5.95 11.12 -2.29
C ILE A 296 -6.96 10.42 -3.22
N GLY A 297 -8.27 10.67 -3.01
CA GLY A 297 -9.36 10.01 -3.70
C GLY A 297 -9.61 10.56 -5.11
N GLN A 298 -9.87 9.65 -6.06
CA GLN A 298 -10.26 10.03 -7.42
C GLN A 298 -11.74 10.46 -7.54
N LYS A 299 -12.60 10.07 -6.58
CA LYS A 299 -14.04 10.35 -6.57
C LYS A 299 -14.42 11.35 -5.49
N VAL A 300 -15.60 11.96 -5.63
CA VAL A 300 -16.19 12.80 -4.58
C VAL A 300 -17.00 11.92 -3.62
N LEU A 301 -16.75 12.02 -2.31
CA LEU A 301 -17.52 11.30 -1.28
C LEU A 301 -18.50 12.22 -0.57
N TYR A 302 -19.75 11.76 -0.42
CA TYR A 302 -20.78 12.41 0.41
C TYR A 302 -21.04 11.59 1.68
N ILE A 303 -21.03 12.25 2.85
CA ILE A 303 -21.33 11.59 4.14
C ILE A 303 -22.79 11.82 4.47
N ILE A 304 -23.63 10.81 4.32
CA ILE A 304 -25.07 10.91 4.64
C ILE A 304 -25.23 10.90 6.16
N PRO A 305 -25.59 12.06 6.76
CA PRO A 305 -25.56 12.24 8.20
C PRO A 305 -26.78 11.62 8.88
N ASP A 306 -26.71 11.45 10.19
CA ASP A 306 -27.92 11.33 11.00
C ASP A 306 -28.54 12.73 11.16
N ARG A 307 -29.83 12.86 10.83
CA ARG A 307 -30.49 14.18 10.73
C ARG A 307 -30.47 14.92 12.06
N GLN A 308 -30.79 14.23 13.15
CA GLN A 308 -30.86 14.82 14.48
C GLN A 308 -29.46 15.22 14.98
N THR A 309 -28.49 14.32 14.84
CA THR A 309 -27.11 14.57 15.24
C THR A 309 -26.51 15.76 14.48
N LEU A 310 -26.77 15.89 13.18
CA LEU A 310 -26.25 17.01 12.40
C LEU A 310 -26.86 18.34 12.82
N THR A 311 -28.17 18.41 13.05
CA THR A 311 -28.83 19.66 13.48
C THR A 311 -28.40 20.08 14.88
N ASP A 312 -28.17 19.12 15.78
CA ASP A 312 -27.65 19.37 17.13
C ASP A 312 -26.20 19.88 17.11
N GLN A 313 -25.39 19.47 16.15
CA GLN A 313 -24.01 19.97 15.99
C GLN A 313 -23.96 21.30 15.22
N TRP A 314 -24.80 21.47 14.21
CA TRP A 314 -24.86 22.66 13.35
C TRP A 314 -25.97 23.61 13.77
N ILE A 315 -26.04 23.93 15.07
CA ILE A 315 -27.08 24.79 15.69
C ILE A 315 -27.30 26.14 15.02
N HIS A 316 -26.32 26.62 14.27
CA HIS A 316 -26.35 27.89 13.56
C HIS A 316 -26.98 27.80 12.16
N LYS A 317 -27.33 26.60 11.69
CA LYS A 317 -27.95 26.35 10.39
C LYS A 317 -29.33 25.71 10.56
N LYS A 318 -30.29 26.16 9.76
CA LYS A 318 -31.60 25.51 9.68
C LYS A 318 -31.52 24.37 8.68
N GLU A 319 -32.34 23.33 8.86
CA GLU A 319 -32.34 22.16 7.96
C GLU A 319 -32.57 22.52 6.49
N LYS A 320 -33.36 23.57 6.21
CA LYS A 320 -33.59 24.04 4.84
C LYS A 320 -32.35 24.63 4.16
N ASP A 321 -31.39 25.08 4.96
CA ASP A 321 -30.14 25.67 4.51
C ASP A 321 -29.01 24.63 4.39
N ILE A 322 -29.22 23.40 4.90
CA ILE A 322 -28.28 22.28 4.75
C ILE A 322 -28.65 21.51 3.49
N TRP A 323 -27.74 21.42 2.53
CA TRP A 323 -27.98 20.77 1.26
C TRP A 323 -27.29 19.41 1.18
N ILE A 324 -28.04 18.39 0.75
CA ILE A 324 -27.51 17.09 0.38
C ILE A 324 -27.68 16.95 -1.13
N TYR A 325 -26.56 17.07 -1.84
CA TYR A 325 -26.51 17.02 -3.30
C TYR A 325 -27.38 18.13 -3.95
N ASP A 326 -28.54 17.79 -4.52
CA ASP A 326 -29.45 18.71 -5.21
C ASP A 326 -30.74 19.02 -4.43
N THR A 327 -30.83 18.62 -3.16
CA THR A 327 -31.99 18.87 -2.30
C THR A 327 -31.59 19.33 -0.90
N SER A 328 -32.46 20.08 -0.23
CA SER A 328 -32.30 20.44 1.19
C SER A 328 -32.48 19.22 2.10
N LEU A 329 -31.90 19.23 3.30
CA LEU A 329 -32.03 18.17 4.31
C LEU A 329 -33.50 17.85 4.65
N VAL A 330 -34.37 18.86 4.68
CA VAL A 330 -35.83 18.71 4.93
C VAL A 330 -36.48 17.77 3.91
N ASN A 331 -36.08 17.90 2.65
CA ASN A 331 -36.65 17.21 1.50
C ASN A 331 -35.79 16.03 1.03
N PHE A 332 -34.77 15.64 1.79
CA PHE A 332 -33.83 14.61 1.39
C PHE A 332 -34.48 13.23 1.41
N ASN A 333 -34.28 12.49 0.31
CA ASN A 333 -34.65 11.08 0.20
C ASN A 333 -33.45 10.28 -0.29
N LEU A 334 -33.02 9.29 0.50
CA LEU A 334 -31.83 8.50 0.22
C LEU A 334 -31.93 7.70 -1.09
N GLU A 335 -33.09 7.12 -1.40
CA GLU A 335 -33.29 6.33 -2.62
C GLU A 335 -33.31 7.20 -3.88
N GLU A 336 -33.87 8.41 -3.80
CA GLU A 336 -33.79 9.38 -4.89
C GLU A 336 -32.34 9.84 -5.11
N PHE A 337 -31.61 10.13 -4.03
CA PHE A 337 -30.20 10.49 -4.09
C PHE A 337 -29.35 9.40 -4.75
N LYS A 338 -29.51 8.14 -4.33
CA LYS A 338 -28.80 6.99 -4.93
C LYS A 338 -29.01 6.89 -6.44
N ARG A 339 -30.22 7.17 -6.93
CA ARG A 339 -30.53 7.15 -8.38
C ARG A 339 -29.89 8.30 -9.17
N LYS A 340 -29.61 9.43 -8.52
CA LYS A 340 -29.02 10.63 -9.13
C LYS A 340 -27.49 10.69 -9.03
N LEU A 341 -26.89 9.83 -8.21
CA LEU A 341 -25.45 9.79 -7.96
C LEU A 341 -24.69 9.45 -9.24
N LYS A 342 -23.64 10.21 -9.56
CA LYS A 342 -22.84 9.98 -10.78
C LYS A 342 -21.77 8.91 -10.55
N ALA A 343 -21.25 8.34 -11.63
CA ALA A 343 -20.24 7.28 -11.57
C ALA A 343 -18.91 7.68 -10.88
N ASN A 344 -18.56 8.97 -10.89
CA ASN A 344 -17.37 9.52 -10.23
C ASN A 344 -17.63 10.05 -8.81
N GLU A 345 -18.78 9.69 -8.24
CA GLU A 345 -19.21 10.09 -6.91
C GLU A 345 -19.53 8.81 -6.10
N ASP A 346 -19.31 8.87 -4.79
CA ASP A 346 -19.64 7.81 -3.85
C ASP A 346 -20.29 8.42 -2.60
N TYR A 347 -20.88 7.58 -1.76
CA TYR A 347 -21.46 7.98 -0.48
C TYR A 347 -21.17 6.95 0.61
N LEU A 348 -21.22 7.41 1.86
CA LEU A 348 -21.24 6.56 3.05
C LEU A 348 -22.32 7.08 3.99
N CYS A 349 -23.15 6.17 4.52
CA CYS A 349 -24.07 6.50 5.60
C CYS A 349 -23.33 6.44 6.93
N VAL A 350 -23.75 7.25 7.91
CA VAL A 350 -23.18 7.23 9.27
C VAL A 350 -23.20 5.83 9.89
N ALA A 351 -24.24 5.03 9.62
CA ALA A 351 -24.35 3.66 10.11
C ALA A 351 -23.22 2.73 9.60
N ASP A 352 -22.60 3.06 8.46
CA ASP A 352 -21.59 2.24 7.79
C ASP A 352 -20.16 2.73 8.04
N ILE A 353 -19.99 3.87 8.73
CA ILE A 353 -18.67 4.47 9.00
C ILE A 353 -17.88 3.64 10.01
N PHE A 354 -18.58 3.14 11.02
CA PHE A 354 -18.02 2.34 12.09
C PHE A 354 -18.40 0.87 11.90
N LEU A 355 -17.45 -0.04 12.11
CA LEU A 355 -17.68 -1.48 12.08
C LEU A 355 -18.66 -1.90 13.17
N LYS A 356 -19.29 -3.07 12.98
CA LYS A 356 -20.33 -3.55 13.91
C LYS A 356 -19.79 -3.77 15.33
N ASP A 357 -18.60 -4.35 15.42
CA ASP A 357 -17.99 -4.84 16.64
C ASP A 357 -16.58 -4.23 16.82
N PHE A 358 -16.08 -4.22 18.06
CA PHE A 358 -14.77 -3.68 18.43
C PHE A 358 -13.83 -4.81 18.83
N TYR A 359 -12.89 -5.15 17.93
CA TYR A 359 -11.85 -6.14 18.19
C TYR A 359 -10.56 -5.48 18.67
N PHE A 360 -9.83 -6.15 19.54
CA PHE A 360 -8.59 -5.66 20.14
C PHE A 360 -7.64 -6.82 20.44
N ILE A 361 -6.36 -6.51 20.61
CA ILE A 361 -5.33 -7.45 21.04
C ILE A 361 -5.18 -7.31 22.57
N GLU A 362 -5.14 -8.44 23.28
CA GLU A 362 -5.14 -8.51 24.76
C GLU A 362 -3.89 -7.91 25.41
N GLU A 363 -2.84 -7.64 24.63
CA GLU A 363 -1.61 -7.00 25.10
C GLU A 363 -1.45 -5.58 24.56
N ALA A 364 -0.82 -4.71 25.34
CA ALA A 364 -0.46 -3.35 24.94
C ALA A 364 0.71 -3.32 23.93
N ASN A 365 0.75 -2.26 23.13
CA ASN A 365 1.85 -1.94 22.21
C ASN A 365 2.18 -3.04 21.18
N GLN A 366 1.17 -3.81 20.76
CA GLN A 366 1.35 -4.94 19.84
C GLN A 366 1.50 -4.53 18.36
N LEU A 367 1.32 -3.24 18.06
CA LEU A 367 1.35 -2.69 16.71
C LEU A 367 2.41 -1.58 16.56
N PRO A 368 3.72 -1.86 16.67
CA PRO A 368 4.79 -0.85 16.70
C PRO A 368 4.91 -0.03 15.41
N GLY A 369 4.50 -0.59 14.27
CA GLY A 369 4.44 0.10 12.98
C GLY A 369 3.10 0.79 12.70
N GLY A 370 2.12 0.59 13.58
CA GLY A 370 0.80 1.18 13.50
C GLY A 370 0.72 2.58 14.14
N LEU A 371 -0.25 3.36 13.71
CA LEU A 371 -0.66 4.63 14.33
C LEU A 371 -1.82 4.37 15.29
N MET A 372 -1.70 4.85 16.52
CA MET A 372 -2.71 4.69 17.56
C MET A 372 -3.50 5.99 17.79
N PRO A 373 -4.81 5.90 18.08
CA PRO A 373 -5.67 7.07 18.24
C PRO A 373 -5.50 7.71 19.61
N GLN A 374 -5.85 8.98 19.75
CA GLN A 374 -5.77 9.66 21.05
C GLN A 374 -6.66 8.95 22.09
N GLY A 375 -6.12 8.73 23.29
CA GLY A 375 -6.85 8.17 24.43
C GLY A 375 -6.85 6.65 24.53
N TYR A 376 -6.28 5.92 23.55
CA TYR A 376 -6.24 4.45 23.56
C TYR A 376 -5.56 3.85 24.80
N GLU A 377 -4.55 4.53 25.35
CA GLU A 377 -3.80 4.08 26.53
C GLU A 377 -4.68 3.96 27.79
N ASN A 378 -5.79 4.70 27.83
CA ASN A 378 -6.73 4.69 28.96
C ASN A 378 -7.78 3.58 28.85
N VAL A 379 -7.82 2.85 27.73
CA VAL A 379 -8.81 1.81 27.48
C VAL A 379 -8.27 0.48 28.05
N ILE A 380 -9.08 -0.14 28.92
CA ILE A 380 -8.73 -1.36 29.63
C ILE A 380 -9.68 -2.51 29.29
N TYR A 381 -9.16 -3.72 29.35
CA TYR A 381 -9.87 -4.99 29.26
C TYR A 381 -9.85 -5.68 30.63
N LEU A 382 -10.96 -6.31 31.01
CA LEU A 382 -11.04 -7.17 32.20
C LEU A 382 -11.04 -8.63 31.73
N ASP A 383 -10.06 -9.41 32.18
CA ASP A 383 -10.03 -10.85 31.91
C ASP A 383 -11.08 -11.61 32.73
N SER A 384 -11.17 -12.93 32.52
CA SER A 384 -12.10 -13.81 33.25
C SER A 384 -11.85 -13.87 34.76
N GLU A 385 -10.70 -13.39 35.25
CA GLU A 385 -10.33 -13.27 36.66
C GLU A 385 -10.50 -11.84 37.21
N ASN A 386 -11.08 -10.91 36.41
CA ASN A 386 -11.22 -9.47 36.70
C ASN A 386 -9.89 -8.71 36.86
N ASN A 387 -8.80 -9.18 36.26
CA ASN A 387 -7.58 -8.39 36.19
C ASN A 387 -7.68 -7.35 35.07
N GLU A 388 -7.18 -6.14 35.32
CA GLU A 388 -7.10 -5.06 34.34
C GLU A 388 -5.88 -5.22 33.44
N HIS A 389 -6.12 -5.25 32.13
CA HIS A 389 -5.09 -5.28 31.10
C HIS A 389 -5.24 -4.09 30.15
N HIS A 390 -4.13 -3.53 29.71
CA HIS A 390 -4.13 -2.56 28.61
C HIS A 390 -4.19 -3.30 27.27
N LEU A 391 -5.09 -2.87 26.39
CA LEU A 391 -5.30 -3.48 25.08
C LEU A 391 -4.63 -2.69 23.95
N THR A 392 -4.44 -3.33 22.79
CA THR A 392 -4.12 -2.65 21.52
C THR A 392 -5.33 -2.72 20.59
N PRO A 393 -5.98 -1.59 20.23
CA PRO A 393 -7.21 -1.62 19.43
C PRO A 393 -6.93 -1.91 17.95
N LEU A 394 -7.80 -2.71 17.32
CA LEU A 394 -7.97 -2.65 15.87
C LEU A 394 -9.03 -1.58 15.59
N LEU A 395 -8.72 -0.58 14.74
CA LEU A 395 -9.63 0.55 14.58
C LEU A 395 -10.94 0.09 13.93
N PRO A 396 -12.11 0.33 14.55
CA PRO A 396 -13.39 -0.16 14.07
C PRO A 396 -13.96 0.77 13.00
N ILE A 397 -13.16 1.15 12.00
CA ILE A 397 -13.55 2.09 10.94
C ILE A 397 -13.71 1.36 9.60
N ASN A 398 -14.60 1.85 8.76
CA ASN A 398 -14.76 1.35 7.40
C ASN A 398 -13.52 1.68 6.55
N PRO A 399 -12.85 0.68 5.94
CA PRO A 399 -11.66 0.90 5.12
C PRO A 399 -11.88 1.86 3.94
N GLN A 400 -13.12 2.06 3.47
CA GLN A 400 -13.42 2.99 2.38
C GLN A 400 -12.98 4.43 2.66
N LEU A 401 -12.92 4.85 3.93
CA LEU A 401 -12.42 6.18 4.32
C LEU A 401 -10.94 6.38 3.97
N LEU A 402 -10.16 5.31 3.85
CA LEU A 402 -8.73 5.35 3.57
C LEU A 402 -8.41 5.63 2.10
N ASN A 403 -9.43 5.60 1.24
CA ASN A 403 -9.32 6.10 -0.12
C ASN A 403 -9.26 7.64 -0.17
N TYR A 404 -9.55 8.33 0.94
CA TYR A 404 -9.69 9.79 0.99
C TYR A 404 -8.71 10.47 1.93
N PHE A 405 -8.21 9.77 2.96
CA PHE A 405 -7.32 10.31 3.99
C PHE A 405 -5.95 9.64 3.97
N THR A 406 -4.89 10.39 4.32
CA THR A 406 -3.62 9.75 4.73
C THR A 406 -3.81 9.07 6.10
N PRO A 407 -2.99 8.07 6.45
CA PRO A 407 -3.02 7.43 7.76
C PRO A 407 -2.92 8.44 8.92
N GLU A 408 -2.01 9.42 8.82
CA GLU A 408 -1.80 10.48 9.81
C GLU A 408 -2.97 11.44 9.91
N GLU A 409 -3.59 11.80 8.77
CA GLU A 409 -4.75 12.68 8.79
C GLU A 409 -5.95 11.98 9.44
N LEU A 410 -6.18 10.71 9.12
CA LEU A 410 -7.30 9.96 9.67
C LEU A 410 -7.13 9.68 11.16
N ILE A 411 -5.95 9.23 11.60
CA ILE A 411 -5.74 8.93 13.03
C ILE A 411 -5.91 10.18 13.90
N SER A 412 -5.52 11.36 13.40
CA SER A 412 -5.70 12.63 14.12
C SER A 412 -7.17 13.03 14.34
N LYS A 413 -8.10 12.35 13.64
CA LYS A 413 -9.54 12.58 13.71
C LYS A 413 -10.27 11.56 14.59
N ILE A 414 -9.55 10.55 15.09
CA ILE A 414 -10.10 9.46 15.90
C ILE A 414 -9.70 9.64 17.37
N GLU A 415 -10.69 9.56 18.25
CA GLU A 415 -10.52 9.65 19.70
C GLU A 415 -11.20 8.45 20.37
N LEU A 416 -10.52 7.81 21.32
CA LEU A 416 -11.04 6.73 22.16
C LEU A 416 -11.21 7.24 23.60
N LYS A 417 -12.41 7.07 24.17
CA LYS A 417 -12.69 7.38 25.57
C LYS A 417 -13.27 6.16 26.28
N PRO A 418 -12.73 5.78 27.45
CA PRO A 418 -13.36 4.76 28.29
C PRO A 418 -14.78 5.21 28.68
N THR A 419 -15.72 4.27 28.63
CA THR A 419 -17.11 4.47 29.05
C THR A 419 -17.61 3.23 29.81
N GLN A 420 -18.81 3.30 30.39
CA GLN A 420 -19.45 2.18 31.07
C GLN A 420 -20.77 1.89 30.37
N ILE A 421 -20.90 0.67 29.83
CA ILE A 421 -22.12 0.22 29.13
C ILE A 421 -22.82 -0.79 30.04
N GLY A 422 -23.75 -0.30 30.85
CA GLY A 422 -24.39 -1.10 31.89
C GLY A 422 -23.40 -1.48 32.99
N THR A 423 -23.04 -2.77 33.07
CA THR A 423 -22.04 -3.30 34.01
C THR A 423 -20.73 -3.70 33.34
N THR A 424 -20.62 -3.51 32.02
CA THR A 424 -19.46 -3.92 31.22
C THR A 424 -18.61 -2.70 30.86
N PRO A 425 -17.28 -2.75 31.04
CA PRO A 425 -16.38 -1.74 30.50
C PRO A 425 -16.62 -1.54 29.00
N GLY A 426 -16.67 -0.29 28.56
CA GLY A 426 -16.88 0.06 27.16
C GLY A 426 -15.87 1.09 26.68
N VAL A 427 -15.85 1.30 25.38
CA VAL A 427 -15.11 2.38 24.73
C VAL A 427 -16.04 3.17 23.81
N GLN A 428 -16.03 4.48 23.97
CA GLN A 428 -16.62 5.40 23.02
C GLN A 428 -15.56 5.77 21.98
N VAL A 429 -15.86 5.46 20.72
CA VAL A 429 -15.02 5.82 19.57
C VAL A 429 -15.66 7.02 18.89
N SER A 430 -14.91 8.12 18.78
CA SER A 430 -15.33 9.33 18.09
C SER A 430 -14.51 9.53 16.81
N LEU A 431 -15.16 9.93 15.72
CA LEU A 431 -14.52 10.31 14.45
C LEU A 431 -15.02 11.70 14.01
N THR A 432 -14.10 12.64 13.77
CA THR A 432 -14.45 13.99 13.31
C THR A 432 -14.11 14.18 11.83
N LEU A 433 -15.14 14.28 10.98
CA LEU A 433 -14.99 14.41 9.54
C LEU A 433 -15.11 15.88 9.08
N PRO A 434 -14.17 16.37 8.25
CA PRO A 434 -14.28 17.69 7.63
C PRO A 434 -15.25 17.64 6.44
N LEU A 435 -16.39 18.30 6.55
CA LEU A 435 -17.35 18.46 5.45
C LEU A 435 -17.22 19.84 4.81
N SER A 436 -17.81 20.05 3.64
CA SER A 436 -17.72 21.30 2.85
C SER A 436 -18.18 22.54 3.59
N GLU A 437 -19.02 22.38 4.59
CA GLU A 437 -19.67 23.48 5.30
C GLU A 437 -19.44 23.47 6.82
N GLY A 438 -18.60 22.57 7.34
CA GLY A 438 -18.30 22.45 8.76
C GLY A 438 -17.71 21.08 9.12
N GLU A 439 -17.31 20.92 10.37
CA GLU A 439 -16.94 19.60 10.91
C GLU A 439 -18.19 18.83 11.35
N TYR A 440 -18.14 17.50 11.23
CA TYR A 440 -19.20 16.61 11.68
C TYR A 440 -18.59 15.46 12.50
N ARG A 441 -18.97 15.39 13.78
CA ARG A 441 -18.47 14.41 14.74
C ARG A 441 -19.43 13.23 14.83
N ILE A 442 -18.92 12.02 14.77
CA ILE A 442 -19.69 10.78 14.83
C ILE A 442 -19.16 9.98 16.00
N GLU A 443 -20.05 9.46 16.84
CA GLU A 443 -19.69 8.71 18.04
C GLU A 443 -20.39 7.36 18.05
N ARG A 444 -19.69 6.32 18.52
CA ARG A 444 -20.27 5.01 18.77
C ARG A 444 -19.64 4.38 20.00
N GLU A 445 -20.48 3.79 20.85
CA GLU A 445 -20.04 3.05 22.03
C GLU A 445 -19.98 1.55 21.74
N TYR A 446 -18.93 0.91 22.23
CA TYR A 446 -18.68 -0.51 22.09
C TYR A 446 -18.43 -1.17 23.45
N PRO A 447 -19.06 -2.32 23.74
CA PRO A 447 -18.70 -3.10 24.91
C PRO A 447 -17.35 -3.80 24.66
N ILE A 448 -16.49 -3.82 25.67
CA ILE A 448 -15.21 -4.54 25.63
C ILE A 448 -15.48 -5.93 26.22
N ILE A 449 -15.51 -6.95 25.36
CA ILE A 449 -15.86 -8.33 25.73
C ILE A 449 -14.79 -9.32 25.25
N GLU A 450 -14.64 -10.42 25.99
CA GLU A 450 -13.65 -11.47 25.72
C GLU A 450 -13.81 -12.11 24.33
N ASP A 451 -15.03 -12.22 23.80
CA ASP A 451 -15.26 -12.79 22.46
C ASP A 451 -14.55 -12.02 21.33
N HIS A 452 -14.29 -10.72 21.53
CA HIS A 452 -13.62 -9.85 20.56
C HIS A 452 -12.12 -9.64 20.83
N ALA A 453 -11.60 -10.29 21.87
CA ALA A 453 -10.21 -10.19 22.28
C ALA A 453 -9.32 -11.15 21.44
N LEU A 454 -8.23 -10.66 20.87
CA LEU A 454 -7.27 -11.41 20.07
C LEU A 454 -6.04 -11.71 20.94
N LYS A 455 -5.65 -12.98 21.02
CA LYS A 455 -4.62 -13.45 21.95
C LYS A 455 -3.22 -13.31 21.38
N GLU A 456 -3.08 -13.54 20.09
CA GLU A 456 -1.78 -13.52 19.40
C GLU A 456 -1.83 -12.68 18.14
N VAL A 457 -0.67 -12.10 17.80
CA VAL A 457 -0.47 -11.34 16.56
C VAL A 457 0.34 -12.15 15.54
N PRO A 458 -0.01 -12.08 14.23
CA PRO A 458 0.82 -12.68 13.19
C PRO A 458 2.14 -11.92 13.06
N VAL A 459 3.15 -12.51 12.41
CA VAL A 459 4.35 -11.74 12.00
C VAL A 459 3.99 -10.94 10.75
N LEU A 460 4.02 -9.62 10.87
CA LEU A 460 3.60 -8.71 9.80
C LEU A 460 4.69 -7.66 9.58
N GLU A 461 5.27 -7.64 8.38
CA GLU A 461 6.34 -6.72 7.99
C GLU A 461 6.04 -6.07 6.63
N VAL A 462 6.52 -4.85 6.43
CA VAL A 462 6.55 -4.19 5.12
C VAL A 462 7.98 -3.75 4.80
N TRP A 463 8.43 -3.95 3.57
CA TRP A 463 9.76 -3.56 3.09
C TRP A 463 9.67 -2.94 1.69
N PRO A 464 10.43 -1.88 1.37
CA PRO A 464 11.23 -1.09 2.28
C PRO A 464 10.40 0.02 2.97
N ASN A 465 10.86 0.46 4.13
CA ASN A 465 10.27 1.51 4.96
C ASN A 465 10.78 2.91 4.54
N PHE A 466 10.61 3.25 3.26
CA PHE A 466 10.83 4.58 2.70
C PHE A 466 9.91 4.79 1.49
N GLN A 467 9.73 6.04 1.05
CA GLN A 467 9.12 6.37 -0.25
C GLN A 467 10.11 7.15 -1.10
N ALA A 468 10.22 6.84 -2.39
CA ALA A 468 11.07 7.57 -3.32
C ALA A 468 10.40 7.72 -4.70
N PRO A 469 10.67 8.80 -5.45
CA PRO A 469 10.16 8.97 -6.80
C PRO A 469 10.54 7.80 -7.72
N GLY A 470 9.55 7.17 -8.35
CA GLY A 470 9.76 6.04 -9.27
C GLY A 470 9.96 4.68 -8.59
N TRP A 471 10.05 4.61 -7.26
CA TRP A 471 10.15 3.34 -6.54
C TRP A 471 8.79 2.62 -6.48
N ARG A 472 8.74 1.38 -6.96
CA ARG A 472 7.54 0.54 -7.08
C ARG A 472 7.68 -0.86 -6.49
N GLU A 473 8.80 -1.16 -5.85
CA GLU A 473 9.07 -2.48 -5.26
C GLU A 473 8.82 -2.45 -3.75
N TYR A 474 7.56 -2.59 -3.36
CA TYR A 474 7.18 -2.83 -1.98
C TYR A 474 6.75 -4.27 -1.80
N TYR A 475 7.16 -4.87 -0.71
CA TYR A 475 6.81 -6.22 -0.33
C TYR A 475 6.25 -6.21 1.09
N ALA A 476 5.19 -6.95 1.31
CA ALA A 476 4.67 -7.22 2.63
C ALA A 476 4.77 -8.71 2.94
N PHE A 477 5.13 -9.03 4.18
CA PHE A 477 5.26 -10.39 4.68
C PHE A 477 4.27 -10.62 5.81
N TYR A 478 3.55 -11.73 5.75
CA TYR A 478 2.54 -12.15 6.69
C TYR A 478 2.77 -13.63 7.04
N TYR A 479 3.02 -13.95 8.31
CA TYR A 479 3.16 -15.32 8.82
C TYR A 479 2.20 -15.54 9.98
N PHE A 480 1.42 -16.62 9.93
CA PHE A 480 0.28 -16.86 10.84
C PHE A 480 0.14 -18.32 11.28
N SER A 481 1.11 -19.19 10.94
CA SER A 481 1.03 -20.61 11.29
C SER A 481 1.12 -20.83 12.81
N LYS A 482 0.22 -21.68 13.33
CA LYS A 482 0.16 -22.15 14.73
C LYS A 482 -0.13 -21.06 15.77
N LEU A 483 -0.88 -20.03 15.40
CA LEU A 483 -1.32 -18.99 16.33
C LEU A 483 -2.73 -19.27 16.85
N ASP A 484 -2.98 -18.98 18.14
CA ASP A 484 -4.31 -19.07 18.73
C ASP A 484 -5.04 -17.72 18.66
N LYS A 485 -6.30 -17.74 18.20
CA LYS A 485 -7.21 -16.58 18.13
C LYS A 485 -6.54 -15.31 17.57
N THR A 486 -6.13 -15.37 16.30
CA THR A 486 -5.46 -14.27 15.57
C THR A 486 -6.30 -13.72 14.40
N PHE A 487 -5.70 -12.90 13.53
CA PHE A 487 -6.38 -12.27 12.38
C PHE A 487 -5.63 -12.45 11.06
N ARG A 488 -6.39 -12.52 9.96
CA ARG A 488 -5.88 -12.43 8.59
C ARG A 488 -5.68 -10.98 8.18
N VAL A 489 -4.79 -10.76 7.23
CA VAL A 489 -4.46 -9.43 6.74
C VAL A 489 -4.78 -9.31 5.26
N GLN A 490 -5.29 -8.14 4.88
CA GLN A 490 -5.46 -7.75 3.49
C GLN A 490 -4.81 -6.37 3.29
N PHE A 491 -3.87 -6.31 2.36
CA PHE A 491 -3.21 -5.06 1.96
C PHE A 491 -3.96 -4.37 0.81
N PRO A 492 -3.92 -3.03 0.72
CA PRO A 492 -4.47 -2.30 -0.41
C PRO A 492 -3.60 -2.44 -1.67
N ASN A 493 -4.22 -2.39 -2.85
CA ASN A 493 -3.55 -2.30 -4.16
C ASN A 493 -2.47 -3.37 -4.42
N VAL A 494 -2.71 -4.61 -3.98
CA VAL A 494 -1.76 -5.72 -4.19
C VAL A 494 -1.69 -6.07 -5.68
N GLU A 495 -0.48 -6.02 -6.25
CA GLU A 495 -0.23 -6.42 -7.65
C GLU A 495 -0.03 -7.93 -7.78
N ALA A 496 0.59 -8.56 -6.78
CA ALA A 496 0.83 -10.00 -6.77
C ALA A 496 0.94 -10.56 -5.35
N VAL A 497 0.51 -11.81 -5.17
CA VAL A 497 0.51 -12.54 -3.90
C VAL A 497 1.21 -13.89 -4.07
N HIS A 498 1.99 -14.31 -3.08
CA HIS A 498 2.74 -15.55 -3.12
C HIS A 498 3.00 -16.15 -1.72
N PRO A 499 2.64 -17.42 -1.45
CA PRO A 499 1.76 -18.25 -2.27
C PRO A 499 0.32 -17.67 -2.28
N PRO A 500 -0.47 -17.88 -3.34
CA PRO A 500 -1.88 -17.47 -3.42
C PRO A 500 -2.81 -18.38 -2.61
N VAL A 501 -2.35 -19.57 -2.21
CA VAL A 501 -3.01 -20.39 -1.19
C VAL A 501 -2.21 -20.19 0.09
N ILE A 502 -2.93 -19.84 1.15
CA ILE A 502 -2.39 -19.41 2.42
C ILE A 502 -2.21 -20.66 3.30
N ASP A 503 -1.01 -21.25 3.32
CA ASP A 503 -0.72 -22.45 4.14
C ASP A 503 0.00 -22.12 5.45
N GLU A 504 1.01 -21.24 5.42
CA GLU A 504 1.78 -20.84 6.63
C GLU A 504 2.21 -19.37 6.62
N PHE A 505 2.46 -18.82 5.43
CA PHE A 505 2.88 -17.45 5.22
C PHE A 505 2.39 -16.92 3.87
N GLN A 506 2.52 -15.61 3.68
CA GLN A 506 2.21 -14.92 2.45
C GLN A 506 3.16 -13.74 2.26
N LEU A 507 3.63 -13.58 1.03
CA LEU A 507 4.32 -12.40 0.51
C LEU A 507 3.39 -11.69 -0.47
N SER A 508 3.28 -10.38 -0.34
CA SER A 508 2.52 -9.55 -1.28
C SER A 508 3.43 -8.50 -1.88
N ARG A 509 3.34 -8.27 -3.19
CA ARG A 509 4.04 -7.18 -3.89
C ARG A 509 3.04 -6.04 -4.12
N LEU A 510 3.46 -4.83 -3.79
CA LEU A 510 2.65 -3.62 -3.87
C LEU A 510 3.38 -2.56 -4.70
N PRO A 511 2.67 -1.77 -5.53
CA PRO A 511 3.27 -0.71 -6.34
C PRO A 511 3.63 0.54 -5.54
N SER A 512 3.09 0.66 -4.34
CA SER A 512 3.28 1.79 -3.43
C SER A 512 3.24 1.29 -1.99
N PHE A 513 3.88 2.04 -1.08
CA PHE A 513 3.82 1.72 0.34
C PHE A 513 2.35 1.67 0.83
N PRO A 514 1.90 0.61 1.51
CA PRO A 514 0.53 0.52 2.01
C PRO A 514 0.32 1.48 3.18
N GLY A 515 -0.71 2.34 3.10
CA GLY A 515 -1.07 3.22 4.22
C GLY A 515 -1.82 2.51 5.35
N PHE A 516 -2.36 1.32 5.10
CA PHE A 516 -3.16 0.58 6.06
C PHE A 516 -3.16 -0.92 5.76
N VAL A 517 -3.65 -1.69 6.73
CA VAL A 517 -3.93 -3.12 6.63
C VAL A 517 -5.31 -3.40 7.18
N THR A 518 -6.15 -4.09 6.41
CA THR A 518 -7.45 -4.57 6.89
C THR A 518 -7.26 -5.92 7.59
N CYS A 519 -7.79 -6.04 8.80
CA CYS A 519 -7.78 -7.28 9.59
C CYS A 519 -9.10 -8.02 9.40
N GLN A 520 -9.04 -9.30 9.06
CA GLN A 520 -10.20 -10.17 8.81
C GLN A 520 -10.19 -11.39 9.74
N SER A 521 -11.37 -11.95 10.00
CA SER A 521 -11.49 -13.19 10.77
C SER A 521 -10.87 -14.37 10.02
N GLU A 522 -10.17 -15.25 10.75
CA GLU A 522 -9.67 -16.49 10.18
C GLU A 522 -10.80 -17.46 9.80
N LYS A 523 -11.91 -17.42 10.56
CA LYS A 523 -13.07 -18.30 10.38
C LYS A 523 -14.01 -17.80 9.29
N ASP A 524 -14.15 -16.48 9.18
CA ASP A 524 -15.04 -15.81 8.23
C ASP A 524 -14.29 -14.66 7.53
N PRO A 525 -13.69 -14.91 6.35
CA PRO A 525 -12.90 -13.90 5.65
C PRO A 525 -13.66 -12.62 5.29
N ASP A 526 -14.99 -12.67 5.20
CA ASP A 526 -15.83 -11.51 4.89
C ASP A 526 -16.04 -10.62 6.13
N LEU A 527 -15.80 -11.15 7.34
CA LEU A 527 -15.86 -10.39 8.59
C LEU A 527 -14.58 -9.57 8.80
N ILE A 528 -14.69 -8.27 8.62
CA ILE A 528 -13.63 -7.30 8.96
C ILE A 528 -13.63 -7.08 10.47
N LEU A 529 -12.50 -7.38 11.11
CA LEU A 529 -12.28 -7.20 12.55
C LEU A 529 -11.87 -5.76 12.88
N GLY A 530 -11.18 -5.09 11.96
CA GLY A 530 -10.72 -3.71 12.14
C GLY A 530 -9.62 -3.35 11.14
N VAL A 531 -9.03 -2.18 11.33
CA VAL A 531 -7.96 -1.66 10.47
C VAL A 531 -6.74 -1.26 11.30
N ILE A 532 -5.56 -1.56 10.78
CA ILE A 532 -4.27 -1.03 11.26
C ILE A 532 -3.83 0.08 10.31
N LEU A 533 -3.72 1.32 10.80
CA LEU A 533 -3.14 2.42 10.03
C LEU A 533 -1.63 2.37 10.15
N LEU A 534 -0.92 2.25 9.03
CA LEU A 534 0.53 2.16 9.03
C LEU A 534 1.14 3.56 9.05
N ARG A 535 2.22 3.73 9.82
CA ARG A 535 2.99 4.96 9.81
C ARG A 535 3.57 5.20 8.41
N THR A 536 3.32 6.39 7.87
CA THR A 536 3.88 6.78 6.58
C THR A 536 5.41 6.83 6.69
N PRO A 537 6.15 6.11 5.83
CA PRO A 537 7.59 6.07 5.87
C PRO A 537 8.20 7.40 5.39
N PRO A 538 9.47 7.68 5.70
CA PRO A 538 10.13 8.90 5.24
C PRO A 538 10.17 8.97 3.71
N ARG A 539 9.83 10.15 3.16
CA ARG A 539 9.96 10.43 1.73
C ARG A 539 11.39 10.89 1.42
N ILE A 540 12.12 10.05 0.70
CA ILE A 540 13.43 10.37 0.16
C ILE A 540 13.23 11.23 -1.10
N PRO A 541 13.91 12.38 -1.21
CA PRO A 541 13.83 13.22 -2.39
C PRO A 541 14.44 12.50 -3.61
N ASP A 542 14.28 13.10 -4.79
CA ASP A 542 15.02 12.65 -5.98
C ASP A 542 16.52 12.55 -5.69
N GLY A 543 17.15 11.49 -6.21
CA GLY A 543 18.58 11.29 -6.07
C GLY A 543 19.36 12.51 -6.56
N ASN A 544 20.41 12.88 -5.82
CA ASN A 544 21.27 14.01 -6.17
C ASN A 544 21.89 13.75 -7.56
N PRO A 545 21.67 14.63 -8.56
CA PRO A 545 22.18 14.45 -9.91
C PRO A 545 23.71 14.26 -10.00
N ASN A 546 24.44 14.77 -9.01
CA ASN A 546 25.89 14.67 -8.93
C ASN A 546 26.37 13.46 -8.11
N LYS A 547 25.47 12.64 -7.56
CA LYS A 547 25.82 11.50 -6.71
C LYS A 547 25.65 10.20 -7.48
N THR A 548 26.78 9.68 -7.94
CA THR A 548 26.91 8.37 -8.60
C THR A 548 27.65 7.41 -7.69
N TRP A 549 27.16 6.18 -7.59
CA TRP A 549 27.91 5.09 -6.99
C TRP A 549 28.44 4.17 -8.09
N THR A 550 29.72 3.81 -8.01
CA THR A 550 30.25 2.67 -8.75
C THR A 550 30.25 1.48 -7.82
N VAL A 551 29.45 0.45 -8.09
CA VAL A 551 29.25 -0.73 -7.27
C VAL A 551 30.06 -1.90 -7.85
N GLY A 552 30.84 -2.57 -7.01
CA GLY A 552 31.66 -3.72 -7.33
C GLY A 552 31.13 -4.95 -6.62
N VAL A 553 30.75 -5.96 -7.40
CA VAL A 553 30.20 -7.22 -6.87
C VAL A 553 31.16 -8.37 -7.15
N ASP A 554 31.66 -8.96 -6.06
CA ASP A 554 32.40 -10.22 -6.05
C ASP A 554 31.46 -11.35 -5.63
N PHE A 555 30.92 -12.05 -6.63
CA PHE A 555 30.04 -13.19 -6.44
C PHE A 555 30.85 -14.47 -6.26
N GLY A 556 31.06 -14.88 -5.00
CA GLY A 556 31.87 -16.05 -4.66
C GLY A 556 31.05 -17.30 -4.33
N THR A 557 31.71 -18.46 -4.34
CA THR A 557 31.10 -19.77 -4.03
C THR A 557 30.50 -19.85 -2.63
N SER A 558 31.27 -19.45 -1.62
CA SER A 558 30.84 -19.50 -0.21
C SER A 558 30.26 -18.18 0.26
N PHE A 559 30.84 -17.07 -0.20
CA PHE A 559 30.51 -15.73 0.24
C PHE A 559 30.53 -14.76 -0.93
N THR A 560 29.60 -13.82 -0.92
CA THR A 560 29.50 -12.68 -1.85
C THR A 560 29.91 -11.41 -1.13
N ASN A 561 30.64 -10.52 -1.79
CA ASN A 561 31.05 -9.24 -1.24
C ASN A 561 30.69 -8.08 -2.17
N VAL A 562 30.37 -6.93 -1.59
CA VAL A 562 29.97 -5.74 -2.33
C VAL A 562 30.66 -4.51 -1.75
N TYR A 563 31.31 -3.76 -2.65
CA TYR A 563 31.85 -2.45 -2.36
C TYR A 563 31.18 -1.42 -3.26
N TYR A 564 31.20 -0.17 -2.83
CA TYR A 564 30.86 0.95 -3.71
C TYR A 564 31.90 2.05 -3.58
N SER A 565 32.07 2.81 -4.66
CA SER A 565 32.90 4.00 -4.70
C SER A 565 32.02 5.22 -4.92
N ILE A 566 32.26 6.25 -4.10
CA ILE A 566 31.70 7.58 -4.26
C ILE A 566 32.84 8.58 -4.19
N ASN A 567 32.91 9.51 -5.15
CA ASN A 567 34.01 10.49 -5.26
C ASN A 567 35.39 9.82 -5.16
N LYS A 568 35.60 8.72 -5.90
CA LYS A 568 36.83 7.90 -5.91
C LYS A 568 37.21 7.25 -4.57
N THR A 569 36.34 7.27 -3.58
CA THR A 569 36.59 6.61 -2.29
C THR A 569 35.82 5.30 -2.21
N ALA A 570 36.53 4.18 -2.23
CA ALA A 570 35.96 2.85 -2.06
C ALA A 570 35.53 2.59 -0.61
N LYS A 571 34.33 2.03 -0.43
CA LYS A 571 33.76 1.67 0.88
C LYS A 571 33.04 0.33 0.79
N PRO A 572 33.12 -0.52 1.84
CA PRO A 572 32.26 -1.69 1.93
C PRO A 572 30.80 -1.23 2.01
N LEU A 573 29.90 -1.96 1.36
CA LEU A 573 28.47 -1.73 1.51
C LEU A 573 27.98 -2.35 2.83
N GLU A 574 26.99 -1.72 3.45
CA GLU A 574 26.21 -2.27 4.56
C GLU A 574 24.74 -2.14 4.17
N LEU A 575 23.96 -3.21 4.33
CA LEU A 575 22.54 -3.19 4.02
C LEU A 575 21.74 -2.88 5.28
N SER A 576 20.97 -1.80 5.23
CA SER A 576 20.00 -1.48 6.28
C SER A 576 18.81 -2.45 6.22
N PRO A 577 18.21 -2.84 7.37
CA PRO A 577 17.08 -3.76 7.37
C PRO A 577 15.86 -3.19 6.64
N LEU A 578 15.62 -1.88 6.75
CA LEU A 578 14.51 -1.15 6.09
C LEU A 578 13.12 -1.79 6.26
N ASN A 579 12.91 -2.72 7.19
CA ASN A 579 11.58 -3.25 7.47
C ASN A 579 10.78 -2.27 8.34
N LEU A 580 9.49 -2.14 8.09
CA LEU A 580 8.51 -1.67 9.06
C LEU A 580 7.92 -2.89 9.76
N GLN A 581 8.27 -3.08 11.03
CA GLN A 581 7.65 -4.07 11.89
C GLN A 581 6.23 -3.62 12.24
N VAL A 582 5.21 -4.26 11.68
CA VAL A 582 3.81 -3.88 11.93
C VAL A 582 3.32 -4.48 13.25
N THR A 583 3.71 -5.72 13.57
CA THR A 583 3.30 -6.45 14.79
C THR A 583 4.49 -6.82 15.69
N ALA A 584 4.28 -6.80 17.02
CA ALA A 584 5.34 -7.02 18.01
C ALA A 584 5.48 -8.50 18.44
N ILE A 585 6.10 -9.35 17.62
CA ILE A 585 6.42 -10.74 18.04
C ILE A 585 7.83 -10.86 18.67
N GLN A 586 7.93 -11.50 19.84
CA GLN A 586 9.21 -11.77 20.51
C GLN A 586 9.79 -13.15 20.14
N GLY A 587 11.13 -13.25 20.09
CA GLY A 587 11.88 -14.51 20.02
C GLY A 587 11.93 -15.22 18.65
N LYS A 588 10.88 -15.16 17.82
CA LYS A 588 10.81 -15.87 16.53
C LYS A 588 10.98 -14.99 15.28
N ARG A 589 10.87 -13.67 15.43
CA ARG A 589 10.88 -12.70 14.32
C ARG A 589 12.07 -12.88 13.38
N SER A 590 13.30 -12.79 13.90
CA SER A 590 14.50 -12.82 13.06
C SER A 590 14.67 -14.14 12.32
N ALA A 591 14.47 -15.26 13.00
CA ALA A 591 14.57 -16.59 12.39
C ALA A 591 13.61 -16.77 11.20
N LEU A 592 12.36 -16.32 11.34
CA LEU A 592 11.38 -16.34 10.25
C LEU A 592 11.79 -15.39 9.11
N LEU A 593 12.19 -14.16 9.42
CA LEU A 593 12.55 -13.20 8.38
C LEU A 593 13.81 -13.62 7.60
N TYR A 594 14.81 -14.22 8.23
CA TYR A 594 15.97 -14.76 7.51
C TYR A 594 15.60 -15.92 6.54
N GLN A 595 14.51 -16.63 6.81
CA GLN A 595 14.06 -17.77 6.00
C GLN A 595 13.06 -17.36 4.90
N TYR A 596 12.20 -16.37 5.18
CA TYR A 596 11.05 -16.05 4.33
C TYR A 596 11.07 -14.63 3.76
N PHE A 597 11.89 -13.71 4.29
CA PHE A 597 11.80 -12.28 3.94
C PHE A 597 13.15 -11.53 4.00
N PHE A 598 13.11 -10.20 4.03
CA PHE A 598 14.29 -9.36 4.21
C PHE A 598 14.75 -9.35 5.67
N SER A 599 16.07 -9.34 5.86
CA SER A 599 16.68 -9.38 7.19
C SER A 599 16.27 -8.18 8.06
N PRO A 600 15.89 -8.40 9.34
CA PRO A 600 15.52 -7.34 10.27
C PRO A 600 16.71 -6.68 10.98
N THR A 601 17.95 -7.07 10.64
CA THR A 601 19.17 -6.54 11.24
C THR A 601 20.13 -6.04 10.17
N PRO A 602 20.99 -5.03 10.47
CA PRO A 602 21.98 -4.56 9.51
C PRO A 602 22.90 -5.70 9.05
N GLN A 603 23.06 -5.84 7.73
CA GLN A 603 23.88 -6.89 7.12
C GLN A 603 25.18 -6.31 6.58
N LYS A 604 26.31 -6.84 7.04
CA LYS A 604 27.64 -6.44 6.61
C LYS A 604 28.19 -7.48 5.64
N PHE A 605 28.72 -7.02 4.52
CA PHE A 605 29.43 -7.90 3.61
C PHE A 605 30.80 -8.30 4.19
N PRO A 606 31.29 -9.52 3.90
CA PRO A 606 30.71 -10.49 2.97
C PRO A 606 29.50 -11.26 3.53
N LEU A 607 28.51 -11.53 2.69
CA LEU A 607 27.32 -12.34 3.01
C LEU A 607 27.48 -13.77 2.48
N ALA A 608 26.88 -14.75 3.16
CA ALA A 608 26.89 -16.13 2.67
C ALA A 608 26.17 -16.22 1.31
N THR A 609 26.76 -16.93 0.35
CA THR A 609 26.15 -17.15 -0.97
C THR A 609 25.13 -18.30 -0.88
N VAL A 610 24.02 -18.03 -0.19
CA VAL A 610 22.96 -19.00 0.09
C VAL A 610 21.61 -18.37 -0.25
N LEU A 611 20.77 -19.11 -0.98
CA LEU A 611 19.43 -18.71 -1.35
C LEU A 611 18.41 -19.59 -0.64
N THR A 612 17.31 -19.00 -0.15
CA THR A 612 16.12 -19.74 0.27
C THR A 612 15.02 -19.60 -0.78
N THR A 613 14.60 -20.73 -1.34
CA THR A 613 13.48 -20.85 -2.28
C THR A 613 12.20 -21.27 -1.56
N GLN A 614 12.15 -21.20 -0.23
CA GLN A 614 10.96 -21.59 0.54
C GLN A 614 9.70 -20.91 -0.01
N GLY A 615 8.70 -21.73 -0.34
CA GLY A 615 7.44 -21.30 -0.94
C GLY A 615 7.47 -21.04 -2.44
N THR A 616 8.61 -21.22 -3.13
CA THR A 616 8.74 -21.04 -4.59
C THR A 616 7.71 -21.84 -5.38
N ARG A 617 7.35 -21.32 -6.55
CA ARG A 617 6.52 -22.01 -7.55
C ARG A 617 7.31 -22.54 -8.74
N GLY A 618 8.64 -22.48 -8.67
CA GLY A 618 9.50 -22.74 -9.82
C GLY A 618 9.45 -21.63 -10.89
N GLN A 619 8.89 -20.46 -10.56
CA GLN A 619 8.84 -19.30 -11.47
C GLN A 619 10.08 -18.39 -11.26
N GLN A 620 10.24 -17.37 -12.10
CA GLN A 620 11.33 -16.39 -12.00
C GLN A 620 10.81 -15.04 -11.50
N GLN A 621 10.10 -15.04 -10.37
CA GLN A 621 9.64 -13.80 -9.74
C GLN A 621 10.57 -13.39 -8.60
N ARG A 622 11.14 -12.19 -8.72
CA ARG A 622 12.04 -11.60 -7.71
C ARG A 622 11.40 -11.58 -6.33
N ILE A 623 12.17 -11.89 -5.29
CA ILE A 623 11.78 -12.00 -3.87
C ILE A 623 10.82 -13.16 -3.57
N PHE A 624 9.86 -13.47 -4.44
CA PHE A 624 8.90 -14.56 -4.23
C PHE A 624 9.52 -15.95 -4.43
N ASP A 625 10.32 -16.15 -5.47
CA ASP A 625 10.92 -17.45 -5.75
C ASP A 625 12.32 -17.64 -5.16
N GLY A 626 12.94 -16.58 -4.62
CA GLY A 626 14.26 -16.65 -4.01
C GLY A 626 14.63 -15.41 -3.23
N ARG A 627 15.22 -15.61 -2.04
CA ARG A 627 15.79 -14.56 -1.19
C ARG A 627 17.15 -14.98 -0.65
N ILE A 628 18.03 -14.03 -0.36
CA ILE A 628 19.29 -14.33 0.32
C ILE A 628 18.97 -14.86 1.73
N TYR A 629 19.49 -16.04 2.04
CA TYR A 629 19.40 -16.64 3.37
C TYR A 629 20.57 -16.18 4.23
N ILE A 630 20.30 -15.71 5.44
CA ILE A 630 21.32 -15.24 6.39
C ILE A 630 21.50 -16.29 7.50
N PRO A 631 22.60 -17.08 7.49
CA PRO A 631 22.88 -18.03 8.56
C PRO A 631 23.39 -17.27 9.81
N GLU A 632 22.53 -17.11 10.81
CA GLU A 632 22.87 -16.39 12.04
C GLU A 632 23.70 -17.25 13.00
N SER A 633 24.80 -16.70 13.53
CA SER A 633 25.76 -17.42 14.38
C SER A 633 25.16 -18.01 15.67
N GLN A 634 24.12 -17.38 16.21
CA GLN A 634 23.40 -17.82 17.42
C GLN A 634 22.39 -18.93 17.13
N ASN A 635 21.90 -19.02 15.90
CA ASN A 635 20.87 -19.97 15.46
C ASN A 635 21.40 -20.95 14.42
N LEU A 636 22.72 -21.18 14.38
CA LEU A 636 23.33 -22.09 13.41
C LEU A 636 22.72 -23.48 13.50
N ASP A 637 22.27 -23.96 14.66
CA ASP A 637 21.63 -25.28 14.79
C ASP A 637 20.34 -25.40 13.97
N MET A 638 19.62 -24.30 13.71
CA MET A 638 18.43 -24.26 12.86
C MET A 638 18.75 -24.18 11.37
N TYR A 639 19.97 -23.79 11.00
CA TYR A 639 20.40 -23.72 9.61
C TYR A 639 20.71 -25.12 9.08
N ASN A 640 19.79 -25.69 8.30
CA ASN A 640 20.00 -26.96 7.61
C ASN A 640 20.15 -26.75 6.08
N PRO A 641 21.38 -26.68 5.56
CA PRO A 641 21.61 -26.49 4.13
C PRO A 641 21.32 -27.71 3.25
N ASP A 642 20.99 -28.87 3.85
CA ASP A 642 20.58 -30.06 3.09
C ASP A 642 19.09 -30.02 2.71
N HIS A 643 18.31 -29.14 3.35
CA HIS A 643 16.91 -28.92 3.05
C HIS A 643 16.72 -28.45 1.60
N ASP A 644 15.74 -29.01 0.88
CA ASP A 644 15.60 -28.76 -0.55
C ASP A 644 15.32 -27.30 -0.92
N ASP A 645 14.68 -26.55 -0.03
CA ASP A 645 14.45 -25.11 -0.20
C ASP A 645 15.70 -24.24 0.02
N ILE A 646 16.79 -24.79 0.54
CA ILE A 646 18.05 -24.07 0.71
C ILE A 646 18.98 -24.43 -0.43
N LYS A 647 19.36 -23.42 -1.22
CA LYS A 647 20.24 -23.57 -2.38
C LYS A 647 21.60 -23.00 -2.06
N THR A 648 22.62 -23.83 -2.28
CA THR A 648 24.04 -23.51 -2.09
C THR A 648 24.79 -23.73 -3.41
N ASP A 649 26.07 -23.38 -3.47
CA ASP A 649 26.92 -23.50 -4.67
C ASP A 649 26.35 -22.82 -5.93
N LEU A 650 25.77 -21.63 -5.73
CA LEU A 650 25.05 -20.86 -6.75
C LEU A 650 25.94 -20.35 -7.91
N LYS A 651 27.27 -20.45 -7.78
CA LYS A 651 28.24 -19.94 -8.77
C LYS A 651 28.55 -20.95 -9.87
N TRP A 652 28.59 -22.25 -9.57
CA TRP A 652 29.24 -23.23 -10.45
C TRP A 652 28.28 -24.24 -11.09
N LYS A 653 27.08 -24.46 -10.56
CA LYS A 653 26.13 -25.46 -11.10
C LYS A 653 25.35 -24.91 -12.30
N ARG A 654 25.60 -25.46 -13.50
CA ARG A 654 24.86 -25.11 -14.73
C ARG A 654 23.38 -25.46 -14.67
N ASP A 655 22.99 -26.41 -13.83
CA ASP A 655 21.57 -26.78 -13.65
C ASP A 655 20.82 -25.78 -12.72
N ASN A 656 21.54 -24.86 -12.06
CA ASN A 656 21.00 -23.90 -11.10
C ASN A 656 20.94 -22.45 -11.62
N LEU A 657 20.96 -22.24 -12.94
CA LEU A 657 20.96 -20.89 -13.55
C LEU A 657 19.84 -19.97 -13.06
N ASN A 658 18.70 -20.59 -12.77
CA ASN A 658 17.53 -19.95 -12.20
C ASN A 658 17.77 -19.46 -10.76
N ASP A 659 18.44 -20.24 -9.92
CA ASP A 659 18.75 -19.85 -8.53
C ASP A 659 19.85 -18.78 -8.47
N ASN A 660 20.83 -18.87 -9.38
CA ASN A 660 21.84 -17.83 -9.57
C ASN A 660 21.20 -16.47 -9.84
N LEU A 661 20.31 -16.40 -10.84
CA LEU A 661 19.65 -15.15 -11.21
C LEU A 661 18.80 -14.60 -10.04
N ARG A 662 18.04 -15.45 -9.35
CA ARG A 662 17.24 -15.06 -8.18
C ARG A 662 18.08 -14.42 -7.07
N PHE A 663 19.26 -14.98 -6.78
CA PHE A 663 20.18 -14.42 -5.78
C PHE A 663 20.67 -13.03 -6.19
N LEU A 664 21.11 -12.87 -7.45
CA LEU A 664 21.63 -11.61 -7.97
C LEU A 664 20.55 -10.53 -8.07
N GLU A 665 19.32 -10.89 -8.45
CA GLU A 665 18.18 -9.97 -8.48
C GLU A 665 17.79 -9.46 -7.09
N TYR A 666 17.77 -10.33 -6.08
CA TYR A 666 17.58 -9.92 -4.68
C TYR A 666 18.69 -8.96 -4.26
N LEU A 667 19.96 -9.34 -4.50
CA LEU A 667 21.13 -8.56 -4.12
C LEU A 667 21.08 -7.16 -4.74
N ALA A 668 20.80 -7.09 -6.04
CA ALA A 668 20.75 -5.83 -6.78
C ALA A 668 19.61 -4.92 -6.29
N LEU A 669 18.45 -5.48 -5.94
CA LEU A 669 17.35 -4.71 -5.35
C LEU A 669 17.71 -4.17 -3.97
N ALA A 670 18.37 -4.96 -3.12
CA ALA A 670 18.84 -4.52 -1.81
C ALA A 670 19.89 -3.40 -1.91
N ILE A 671 20.84 -3.51 -2.85
CA ILE A 671 21.82 -2.46 -3.16
C ILE A 671 21.10 -1.19 -3.64
N ALA A 672 20.11 -1.31 -4.52
CA ALA A 672 19.33 -0.18 -5.02
C ALA A 672 18.52 0.52 -3.92
N ALA A 673 17.97 -0.23 -2.96
CA ALA A 673 17.30 0.34 -1.79
C ALA A 673 18.27 1.17 -0.93
N GLU A 674 19.46 0.62 -0.64
CA GLU A 674 20.48 1.33 0.13
C GLU A 674 21.02 2.57 -0.61
N ALA A 675 21.22 2.48 -1.92
CA ALA A 675 21.61 3.61 -2.76
C ALA A 675 20.54 4.72 -2.77
N THR A 676 19.26 4.34 -2.82
CA THR A 676 18.12 5.26 -2.75
C THR A 676 18.11 5.99 -1.41
N MET A 677 18.25 5.27 -0.29
CA MET A 677 18.36 5.87 1.05
C MET A 677 19.52 6.87 1.16
N ASN A 678 20.59 6.62 0.40
CA ASN A 678 21.74 7.51 0.28
C ASN A 678 21.56 8.61 -0.78
N GLN A 679 20.37 8.83 -1.34
CA GLN A 679 20.08 9.84 -2.37
C GLN A 679 20.99 9.73 -3.60
N VAL A 680 21.38 8.51 -3.98
CA VAL A 680 22.13 8.25 -5.21
C VAL A 680 21.20 8.37 -6.40
N ARG A 681 21.67 8.95 -7.51
CA ARG A 681 20.90 9.04 -8.75
C ARG A 681 21.25 7.93 -9.74
N ILE A 682 22.54 7.59 -9.81
CA ILE A 682 23.10 6.68 -10.81
C ILE A 682 23.87 5.56 -10.12
N LEU A 683 23.52 4.32 -10.45
CA LEU A 683 24.29 3.12 -10.14
C LEU A 683 25.09 2.69 -11.36
N ARG A 684 26.42 2.70 -11.23
CA ARG A 684 27.36 2.12 -12.21
C ARG A 684 27.82 0.78 -11.71
N TRP A 685 27.68 -0.25 -12.52
CA TRP A 685 28.00 -1.60 -12.07
C TRP A 685 29.34 -2.10 -12.61
N THR A 686 30.04 -2.82 -11.74
CA THR A 686 31.25 -3.58 -12.04
C THR A 686 31.15 -4.94 -11.34
N PHE A 687 31.58 -6.01 -12.01
CA PHE A 687 31.52 -7.36 -11.45
C PHE A 687 32.68 -8.21 -11.94
N SER A 688 33.08 -9.16 -11.09
CA SER A 688 34.18 -10.07 -11.37
C SER A 688 33.70 -11.44 -11.86
N TYR A 689 34.58 -12.16 -12.57
CA TYR A 689 34.41 -13.56 -12.93
C TYR A 689 35.73 -14.34 -12.70
N PRO A 690 35.68 -15.64 -12.36
CA PRO A 690 36.89 -16.45 -12.31
C PRO A 690 37.29 -16.82 -13.74
N SER A 691 38.59 -16.84 -14.05
CA SER A 691 39.03 -17.11 -15.43
C SER A 691 38.81 -18.57 -15.86
N SER A 692 38.46 -19.46 -14.93
CA SER A 692 38.13 -20.88 -15.15
C SER A 692 36.70 -21.08 -15.66
N PHE A 693 35.87 -20.03 -15.68
CA PHE A 693 34.59 -20.07 -16.40
C PHE A 693 34.81 -20.40 -17.87
N SER A 694 34.01 -21.32 -18.39
CA SER A 694 34.00 -21.58 -19.83
C SER A 694 33.48 -20.35 -20.60
N PRO A 695 33.73 -20.26 -21.93
CA PRO A 695 33.16 -19.19 -22.76
C PRO A 695 31.64 -19.00 -22.58
N ASN A 696 30.89 -20.10 -22.48
CA ASN A 696 29.45 -20.06 -22.21
C ASN A 696 29.12 -19.54 -20.80
N ASP A 697 29.83 -20.00 -19.75
CA ASP A 697 29.62 -19.53 -18.38
C ASP A 697 29.81 -18.00 -18.29
N LYS A 698 30.87 -17.46 -18.93
CA LYS A 698 31.14 -16.00 -18.96
C LYS A 698 30.06 -15.23 -19.70
N SER A 699 29.65 -15.72 -20.87
CA SER A 699 28.64 -15.06 -21.70
C SER A 699 27.29 -15.00 -20.99
N GLN A 700 26.89 -16.10 -20.36
CA GLN A 700 25.63 -16.20 -19.63
C GLN A 700 25.63 -15.34 -18.37
N TYR A 701 26.72 -15.34 -17.59
CA TYR A 701 26.82 -14.52 -16.39
C TYR A 701 26.77 -13.01 -16.72
N ASN A 702 27.46 -12.57 -17.78
CA ASN A 702 27.38 -11.19 -18.27
C ASN A 702 25.96 -10.84 -18.74
N ALA A 703 25.29 -11.74 -19.48
CA ALA A 703 23.92 -11.54 -19.94
C ALA A 703 22.92 -11.39 -18.76
N ASN A 704 23.06 -12.19 -17.70
CA ASN A 704 22.24 -12.09 -16.50
C ASN A 704 22.38 -10.70 -15.84
N TRP A 705 23.62 -10.21 -15.68
CA TRP A 705 23.84 -8.88 -15.13
C TRP A 705 23.31 -7.76 -16.03
N GLN A 706 23.48 -7.86 -17.34
CA GLN A 706 22.92 -6.88 -18.28
C GLN A 706 21.39 -6.79 -18.14
N ARG A 707 20.71 -7.93 -18.02
CA ARG A 707 19.26 -7.97 -17.76
C ARG A 707 18.89 -7.27 -16.44
N ILE A 708 19.58 -7.60 -15.35
CA ILE A 708 19.34 -6.97 -14.04
C ILE A 708 19.51 -5.45 -14.13
N ILE A 709 20.59 -4.98 -14.78
CA ILE A 709 20.87 -3.55 -14.95
C ILE A 709 19.76 -2.84 -15.73
N GLN A 710 19.21 -3.49 -16.77
CA GLN A 710 18.14 -2.95 -17.61
C GLN A 710 16.78 -2.89 -16.91
N ASP A 711 16.47 -3.87 -16.05
CA ASP A 711 15.17 -3.98 -15.38
C ASP A 711 15.04 -3.01 -14.19
N LEU A 712 16.13 -2.80 -13.44
CA LEU A 712 16.18 -1.98 -12.21
C LEU A 712 15.57 -0.56 -12.32
N PRO A 713 15.83 0.23 -13.39
CA PRO A 713 15.31 1.60 -13.48
C PRO A 713 13.79 1.70 -13.45
N SER A 714 13.10 0.76 -14.12
CA SER A 714 11.64 0.75 -14.22
C SER A 714 10.94 0.45 -12.88
N GLN A 715 11.69 -0.11 -11.93
CA GLN A 715 11.22 -0.62 -10.65
C GLN A 715 11.61 0.29 -9.49
N THR A 716 12.76 0.95 -9.58
CA THR A 716 13.36 1.70 -8.47
C THR A 716 13.40 3.21 -8.70
N GLY A 717 13.26 3.68 -9.96
CA GLY A 717 13.44 5.08 -10.32
C GLY A 717 14.91 5.54 -10.43
N LEU A 718 15.88 4.68 -10.10
CA LEU A 718 17.31 4.95 -10.26
C LEU A 718 17.75 4.82 -11.72
N GLN A 719 18.77 5.56 -12.12
CA GLN A 719 19.51 5.24 -13.34
C GLN A 719 20.48 4.10 -13.03
N SER A 720 20.55 3.10 -13.90
CA SER A 720 21.39 1.93 -13.73
C SER A 720 22.10 1.65 -15.06
N GLU A 721 23.44 1.61 -15.03
CA GLU A 721 24.26 1.43 -16.21
C GLU A 721 25.52 0.59 -15.89
N PRO A 722 26.09 -0.15 -16.85
CA PRO A 722 27.44 -0.70 -16.68
C PRO A 722 28.47 0.44 -16.58
N LEU A 723 29.62 0.20 -15.95
CA LEU A 723 30.72 1.16 -15.96
C LEU A 723 31.05 1.59 -17.40
N PRO A 724 31.09 2.90 -17.70
CA PRO A 724 31.37 3.36 -19.06
C PRO A 724 32.76 2.92 -19.55
N PRO A 725 32.91 2.48 -20.82
CA PRO A 725 34.21 2.03 -21.37
C PRO A 725 35.34 3.06 -21.24
N ARG A 726 35.01 4.36 -21.26
CA ARG A 726 35.96 5.47 -21.06
C ARG A 726 36.49 5.61 -19.63
N GLU A 727 35.88 4.92 -18.67
CA GLU A 727 36.24 4.90 -17.23
C GLU A 727 36.84 3.55 -16.82
N GLY A 728 36.58 2.48 -17.55
CA GLY A 728 37.17 1.16 -17.32
C GLY A 728 36.34 0.03 -17.93
N LYS A 729 36.71 -1.22 -17.59
CA LYS A 729 35.92 -2.41 -17.93
C LYS A 729 34.97 -2.72 -16.77
N TYR A 730 33.68 -2.88 -17.08
CA TYR A 730 32.66 -3.24 -16.11
C TYR A 730 32.69 -4.74 -15.75
N TYR A 731 33.25 -5.57 -16.63
CA TYR A 731 33.37 -7.02 -16.47
C TYR A 731 34.86 -7.41 -16.55
N ARG A 732 35.43 -7.94 -15.45
CA ARG A 732 36.88 -8.20 -15.30
C ARG A 732 37.13 -9.51 -14.55
N SER A 733 38.30 -10.12 -14.75
CA SER A 733 38.67 -11.31 -13.99
C SER A 733 38.95 -11.00 -12.51
N GLU A 734 38.71 -11.99 -11.64
CA GLU A 734 39.01 -11.92 -10.20
C GLU A 734 40.49 -11.63 -9.94
N SER A 735 41.40 -12.26 -10.71
CA SER A 735 42.85 -12.04 -10.60
C SER A 735 43.26 -10.58 -10.82
N ILE A 736 42.69 -9.92 -11.84
CA ILE A 736 43.01 -8.52 -12.15
C ILE A 736 42.43 -7.59 -11.08
N ALA A 737 41.22 -7.84 -10.59
CA ALA A 737 40.62 -7.04 -9.52
C ALA A 737 41.42 -7.16 -8.21
N LEU A 738 41.86 -8.37 -7.85
CA LEU A 738 42.74 -8.61 -6.69
C LEU A 738 44.05 -7.82 -6.80
N ALA A 739 44.74 -7.92 -7.94
CA ALA A 739 46.00 -7.21 -8.15
C ALA A 739 45.82 -5.69 -8.03
N HIS A 740 44.72 -5.16 -8.58
CA HIS A 740 44.40 -3.73 -8.48
C HIS A 740 44.19 -3.29 -7.02
N TYR A 741 43.56 -4.12 -6.19
CA TYR A 741 43.46 -3.86 -4.75
C TYR A 741 44.83 -3.81 -4.07
N PHE A 742 45.71 -4.77 -4.32
CA PHE A 742 47.03 -4.76 -3.70
C PHE A 742 47.86 -3.54 -4.12
N ASP A 743 47.81 -3.17 -5.40
CA ASP A 743 48.51 -2.00 -5.95
C ASP A 743 47.99 -0.68 -5.35
N ALA A 744 46.68 -0.43 -5.46
CA ALA A 744 46.10 0.88 -5.18
C ALA A 744 45.57 1.05 -3.75
N GLN A 745 45.04 0.00 -3.11
CA GLN A 745 44.46 0.09 -1.76
C GLN A 745 45.46 -0.29 -0.66
N GLU A 746 46.30 -1.31 -0.88
CA GLU A 746 47.34 -1.70 0.09
C GLU A 746 48.73 -1.10 -0.20
N GLY A 747 48.89 -0.43 -1.35
CA GLY A 747 50.14 0.24 -1.72
C GLY A 747 51.31 -0.71 -1.94
N LYS A 748 51.05 -1.97 -2.30
CA LYS A 748 52.09 -2.95 -2.62
C LYS A 748 52.69 -2.67 -3.99
N ASP A 749 53.95 -3.07 -4.20
CA ASP A 749 54.62 -2.94 -5.50
C ASP A 749 54.60 -4.28 -6.24
N LEU A 750 53.80 -4.38 -7.30
CA LEU A 750 53.67 -5.59 -8.13
C LEU A 750 54.77 -5.68 -9.21
N LEU A 751 56.02 -5.49 -8.82
CA LEU A 751 57.16 -5.45 -9.75
C LEU A 751 57.54 -6.85 -10.27
N TYR A 752 57.58 -7.85 -9.39
CA TYR A 752 57.77 -9.26 -9.71
C TYR A 752 56.95 -10.03 -8.70
N THR A 753 55.70 -10.35 -9.02
CA THR A 753 54.74 -10.81 -7.99
C THR A 753 53.74 -11.77 -8.57
N THR A 754 53.44 -12.81 -7.80
CA THR A 754 52.28 -13.66 -8.05
C THR A 754 51.15 -13.26 -7.10
N CYS A 755 49.98 -12.91 -7.63
CA CYS A 755 48.77 -12.70 -6.84
C CYS A 755 47.87 -13.93 -6.96
N ILE A 756 47.29 -14.39 -5.85
CA ILE A 756 46.35 -15.53 -5.80
C ILE A 756 45.11 -15.11 -5.01
N ASP A 757 43.94 -15.06 -5.65
CA ASP A 757 42.67 -14.97 -4.94
C ASP A 757 42.19 -16.38 -4.59
N MET A 758 42.28 -16.75 -3.31
CA MET A 758 41.88 -18.09 -2.87
C MET A 758 40.45 -18.05 -2.31
N GLY A 759 39.51 -18.55 -3.10
CA GLY A 759 38.10 -18.66 -2.73
C GLY A 759 37.73 -19.96 -1.99
N GLY A 760 36.44 -20.28 -2.05
CA GLY A 760 35.92 -21.58 -1.61
C GLY A 760 36.05 -22.67 -2.70
N GLY A 761 35.81 -22.32 -3.97
CA GLY A 761 35.81 -23.24 -5.11
C GLY A 761 37.01 -23.13 -6.06
N SER A 762 37.56 -21.93 -6.27
CA SER A 762 38.69 -21.67 -7.17
C SER A 762 39.80 -20.83 -6.52
N SER A 763 41.01 -20.96 -7.06
CA SER A 763 42.12 -20.06 -6.80
C SER A 763 42.51 -19.35 -8.10
N ASP A 764 42.38 -18.04 -8.13
CA ASP A 764 42.60 -17.19 -9.31
C ASP A 764 43.98 -16.54 -9.23
N ILE A 765 44.87 -16.92 -10.15
CA ILE A 765 46.30 -16.62 -10.16
C ILE A 765 46.60 -15.54 -11.21
N SER A 766 47.49 -14.60 -10.89
CA SER A 766 48.10 -13.69 -11.88
C SER A 766 49.57 -13.45 -11.57
N ILE A 767 50.38 -13.35 -12.62
CA ILE A 767 51.83 -13.12 -12.53
C ILE A 767 52.17 -11.80 -13.19
N TRP A 768 52.91 -10.97 -12.46
CA TRP A 768 53.22 -9.60 -12.81
C TRP A 768 54.73 -9.38 -12.89
N VAL A 769 55.19 -8.79 -13.99
CA VAL A 769 56.59 -8.39 -14.24
C VAL A 769 56.62 -6.94 -14.68
N GLY A 770 57.38 -6.09 -14.00
CA GLY A 770 57.42 -4.65 -14.29
C GLY A 770 56.07 -3.96 -14.13
N ARG A 771 55.17 -4.50 -13.28
CA ARG A 771 53.74 -4.11 -13.17
C ARG A 771 52.89 -4.43 -14.41
N GLN A 772 53.41 -5.21 -15.35
CA GLN A 772 52.67 -5.74 -16.49
C GLN A 772 52.19 -7.16 -16.19
N LEU A 773 50.91 -7.42 -16.46
CA LEU A 773 50.36 -8.77 -16.43
C LEU A 773 51.02 -9.59 -17.54
N ILE A 774 51.68 -10.70 -17.19
CA ILE A 774 52.29 -11.61 -18.19
C ILE A 774 51.53 -12.92 -18.32
N HIS A 775 50.73 -13.29 -17.31
CA HIS A 775 49.85 -14.45 -17.34
C HIS A 775 48.81 -14.39 -16.21
N GLN A 776 47.61 -14.91 -16.46
CA GLN A 776 46.60 -15.20 -15.44
C GLN A 776 45.95 -16.56 -15.71
N CYS A 777 45.50 -17.24 -14.67
CA CYS A 777 44.69 -18.44 -14.81
C CYS A 777 43.87 -18.66 -13.53
N SER A 778 42.97 -19.63 -13.55
CA SER A 778 42.15 -19.98 -12.40
C SER A 778 42.07 -21.49 -12.33
N VAL A 779 42.26 -22.03 -11.13
CA VAL A 779 42.28 -23.46 -10.90
C VAL A 779 41.17 -23.83 -9.92
N LEU A 780 40.42 -24.90 -10.17
CA LEU A 780 39.33 -25.36 -9.31
C LEU A 780 39.87 -26.14 -8.09
N LEU A 781 40.81 -25.53 -7.38
CA LEU A 781 41.48 -25.98 -6.17
C LEU A 781 41.54 -24.82 -5.18
N ALA A 782 40.71 -24.87 -4.13
CA ALA A 782 40.55 -23.79 -3.16
C ALA A 782 40.05 -24.33 -1.81
N GLY A 783 39.55 -23.45 -0.92
CA GLY A 783 39.27 -23.80 0.47
C GLY A 783 38.41 -25.05 0.71
N ASN A 784 37.46 -25.37 -0.16
CA ASN A 784 36.66 -26.59 -0.03
C ASN A 784 37.52 -27.86 -0.15
N LEU A 785 38.40 -27.92 -1.15
CA LEU A 785 39.29 -29.07 -1.40
C LEU A 785 40.62 -28.98 -0.63
N LEU A 786 41.04 -27.77 -0.25
CA LEU A 786 42.28 -27.57 0.49
C LEU A 786 42.10 -27.67 2.00
N PHE A 787 40.86 -27.61 2.53
CA PHE A 787 40.63 -27.63 3.97
C PHE A 787 39.31 -28.31 4.35
N SER A 788 38.18 -27.82 3.83
CA SER A 788 36.84 -28.24 4.28
C SER A 788 36.57 -29.73 4.10
N GLN A 789 37.04 -30.33 3.01
CA GLN A 789 36.88 -31.77 2.75
C GLN A 789 37.59 -32.64 3.79
N PHE A 790 38.71 -32.18 4.35
CA PHE A 790 39.42 -32.93 5.39
C PHE A 790 38.69 -32.83 6.73
N VAL A 791 38.08 -31.66 7.00
CA VAL A 791 37.17 -31.49 8.14
C VAL A 791 35.92 -32.39 7.99
N LYS A 792 35.42 -32.58 6.76
CA LYS A 792 34.31 -33.51 6.47
C LYS A 792 34.64 -34.96 6.84
N GLN A 793 35.88 -35.39 6.67
CA GLN A 793 36.32 -36.73 7.10
C GLN A 793 36.43 -36.85 8.62
N LYS A 794 36.54 -35.72 9.33
CA LYS A 794 36.69 -35.62 10.79
C LYS A 794 35.59 -34.74 11.42
N PRO A 795 34.29 -35.01 11.20
CA PRO A 795 33.22 -34.08 11.58
C PRO A 795 33.08 -33.92 13.11
N ARG A 796 33.48 -34.94 13.88
CA ARG A 796 33.59 -34.89 15.34
C ARG A 796 34.55 -33.81 15.84
N PHE A 797 35.58 -33.46 15.06
CA PHE A 797 36.45 -32.33 15.37
C PHE A 797 35.62 -31.05 15.52
N VAL A 798 34.67 -30.80 14.61
CA VAL A 798 33.82 -29.61 14.67
C VAL A 798 32.87 -29.66 15.86
N GLN A 799 32.29 -30.83 16.14
CA GLN A 799 31.45 -31.02 17.32
C GLN A 799 32.20 -30.72 18.62
N GLN A 800 33.43 -31.22 18.77
CA GLN A 800 34.24 -31.03 19.98
C GLN A 800 34.75 -29.59 20.11
N GLN A 801 35.24 -29.01 19.01
CA GLN A 801 35.94 -27.71 19.04
C GLN A 801 34.99 -26.50 18.93
N PHE A 802 33.88 -26.63 18.21
CA PHE A 802 32.95 -25.54 17.93
C PHE A 802 31.55 -25.73 18.54
N LYS A 803 31.30 -26.88 19.19
CA LYS A 803 30.00 -27.27 19.77
C LYS A 803 28.88 -27.22 18.74
N ASN A 804 29.14 -27.69 17.51
CA ASN A 804 28.15 -27.76 16.44
C ASN A 804 28.17 -29.16 15.81
N ASN A 805 27.03 -29.83 15.77
CA ASN A 805 26.94 -31.17 15.19
C ASN A 805 26.72 -31.07 13.67
N ILE A 806 27.66 -31.60 12.90
CA ILE A 806 27.62 -31.65 11.44
C ILE A 806 27.83 -33.07 10.90
N ASP A 807 27.76 -34.10 11.77
CA ASP A 807 28.02 -35.50 11.41
C ASP A 807 27.06 -36.00 10.33
N ASP A 808 25.80 -35.61 10.39
CA ASP A 808 24.78 -36.03 9.42
C ASP A 808 25.04 -35.41 8.03
N LEU A 809 25.40 -34.12 7.99
CA LEU A 809 25.80 -33.44 6.75
C LEU A 809 27.08 -34.03 6.16
N ALA A 810 28.02 -34.46 7.01
CA ALA A 810 29.27 -35.08 6.56
C ALA A 810 29.04 -36.43 5.88
N LYS A 811 28.03 -37.19 6.33
CA LYS A 811 27.61 -38.47 5.73
C LYS A 811 26.62 -38.30 4.57
N GLY A 812 26.03 -37.11 4.43
CA GLY A 812 25.07 -36.78 3.38
C GLY A 812 25.69 -36.82 1.98
N THR A 813 24.82 -36.85 0.97
CA THR A 813 25.22 -36.90 -0.44
C THR A 813 25.50 -35.51 -1.05
N LYS A 814 24.95 -34.43 -0.47
CA LYS A 814 25.19 -33.04 -0.89
C LYS A 814 26.41 -32.46 -0.20
N GLU A 815 27.59 -32.52 -0.81
CA GLU A 815 28.83 -32.00 -0.20
C GLU A 815 28.79 -30.50 0.07
N GLU A 816 28.17 -29.76 -0.85
CA GLU A 816 27.98 -28.31 -0.78
C GLU A 816 27.22 -27.87 0.48
N ALA A 817 26.29 -28.69 0.96
CA ALA A 817 25.54 -28.42 2.18
C ALA A 817 26.47 -28.47 3.40
N PHE A 818 27.35 -29.48 3.47
CA PHE A 818 28.38 -29.56 4.50
C PHE A 818 29.31 -28.34 4.46
N TYR A 819 29.81 -27.96 3.28
CA TYR A 819 30.70 -26.80 3.13
C TYR A 819 30.01 -25.50 3.54
N ALA A 820 28.74 -25.30 3.18
CA ALA A 820 27.98 -24.12 3.56
C ALA A 820 27.80 -24.01 5.08
N LYS A 821 27.49 -25.13 5.77
CA LYS A 821 27.39 -25.18 7.23
C LYS A 821 28.74 -24.89 7.91
N LEU A 822 29.81 -25.54 7.45
CA LEU A 822 31.15 -25.34 8.00
C LEU A 822 31.62 -23.90 7.84
N ASN A 823 31.43 -23.31 6.65
CA ASN A 823 31.78 -21.91 6.40
C ASN A 823 31.03 -20.94 7.34
N ALA A 824 29.74 -21.19 7.61
CA ALA A 824 28.97 -20.40 8.58
C ALA A 824 29.51 -20.53 10.01
N VAL A 825 29.87 -21.75 10.44
CA VAL A 825 30.50 -22.00 11.76
C VAL A 825 31.85 -21.29 11.88
N LEU A 826 32.72 -21.44 10.89
CA LEU A 826 34.07 -20.86 10.89
C LEU A 826 34.03 -19.33 10.79
N SER A 827 33.10 -18.76 10.03
CA SER A 827 32.94 -17.31 9.95
C SER A 827 32.52 -16.70 11.29
N GLY A 828 31.74 -17.42 12.11
CA GLY A 828 31.30 -16.93 13.41
C GLY A 828 32.27 -17.19 14.56
N LYS A 829 33.05 -18.29 14.51
CA LYS A 829 33.84 -18.78 15.66
C LYS A 829 35.32 -19.06 15.36
N GLY A 830 35.73 -19.10 14.09
CA GLY A 830 37.04 -19.60 13.66
C GLY A 830 38.22 -18.75 14.12
N GLU A 831 38.13 -17.43 14.00
CA GLU A 831 39.24 -16.53 14.37
C GLU A 831 39.51 -16.53 15.89
N GLU A 832 38.45 -16.52 16.69
CA GLU A 832 38.59 -16.63 18.14
C GLU A 832 39.16 -17.99 18.55
N TRP A 833 38.73 -19.07 17.88
CA TRP A 833 39.25 -20.41 18.11
C TRP A 833 40.73 -20.52 17.74
N LEU A 834 41.15 -19.99 16.59
CA LEU A 834 42.56 -19.96 16.18
C LEU A 834 43.44 -19.28 17.21
N ARG A 835 43.00 -18.12 17.72
CA ARG A 835 43.75 -17.36 18.73
C ARG A 835 43.85 -18.07 20.09
N LYS A 836 42.80 -18.76 20.52
CA LYS A 836 42.70 -19.31 21.89
C LYS A 836 43.06 -20.79 22.02
N GLN A 837 42.80 -21.58 20.99
CA GLN A 837 42.80 -23.05 21.07
C GLN A 837 43.85 -23.71 20.16
N ARG A 838 44.18 -23.11 19.01
CA ARG A 838 45.03 -23.76 17.99
C ARG A 838 46.34 -24.33 18.55
N GLY A 839 47.06 -23.57 19.37
CA GLY A 839 48.35 -24.00 19.94
C GLY A 839 48.24 -25.00 21.10
N LEU A 840 47.04 -25.20 21.68
CA LEU A 840 46.83 -26.08 22.83
C LEU A 840 46.62 -27.55 22.44
N ILE A 841 46.31 -27.81 21.17
CA ILE A 841 45.93 -29.12 20.65
C ILE A 841 46.76 -29.52 19.43
N ASP A 842 48.01 -29.05 19.33
CA ASP A 842 48.86 -29.29 18.16
C ASP A 842 49.11 -30.79 17.91
N ASP A 843 49.10 -31.61 18.97
CA ASP A 843 49.23 -33.07 18.89
C ASP A 843 47.90 -33.82 18.65
N ASP A 844 46.76 -33.12 18.55
CA ASP A 844 45.47 -33.76 18.30
C ASP A 844 45.48 -34.52 16.96
N PRO A 845 45.13 -35.83 16.94
CA PRO A 845 45.21 -36.64 15.73
C PRO A 845 44.30 -36.16 14.58
N ASP A 846 43.11 -35.64 14.91
CA ASP A 846 42.15 -35.18 13.90
C ASP A 846 42.56 -33.82 13.34
N LEU A 847 43.11 -32.93 14.17
CA LEU A 847 43.74 -31.70 13.69
C LEU A 847 44.92 -32.00 12.79
N GLN A 848 45.85 -32.87 13.21
CA GLN A 848 47.02 -33.23 12.40
C GLN A 848 46.62 -33.88 11.07
N TYR A 849 45.55 -34.67 11.04
CA TYR A 849 44.98 -35.20 9.81
C TYR A 849 44.58 -34.09 8.83
N ILE A 850 43.89 -33.05 9.33
CA ILE A 850 43.45 -31.88 8.55
C ILE A 850 44.65 -31.06 8.08
N LEU A 851 45.58 -30.73 8.98
CA LEU A 851 46.73 -29.87 8.69
C LEU A 851 47.69 -30.50 7.69
N GLN A 852 47.99 -31.79 7.83
CA GLN A 852 48.87 -32.52 6.92
C GLN A 852 48.36 -32.45 5.47
N ARG A 853 47.08 -32.75 5.25
CA ARG A 853 46.48 -32.76 3.90
C ARG A 853 46.31 -31.35 3.36
N THR A 854 45.96 -30.40 4.22
CA THR A 854 45.93 -28.96 3.87
C THR A 854 47.30 -28.48 3.41
N ALA A 855 48.37 -28.84 4.13
CA ALA A 855 49.73 -28.47 3.78
C ALA A 855 50.17 -29.07 2.45
N ILE A 856 49.83 -30.34 2.17
CA ILE A 856 50.12 -30.99 0.87
C ILE A 856 49.39 -30.24 -0.26
N GLY A 857 48.09 -29.97 -0.10
CA GLY A 857 47.31 -29.29 -1.13
C GLY A 857 47.82 -27.89 -1.46
N ILE A 858 48.09 -27.07 -0.44
CA ILE A 858 48.65 -25.71 -0.64
C ILE A 858 50.08 -25.79 -1.21
N SER A 859 50.88 -26.75 -0.74
CA SER A 859 52.22 -26.99 -1.29
C SER A 859 52.18 -27.35 -2.77
N GLY A 860 51.22 -28.18 -3.18
CA GLY A 860 51.01 -28.53 -4.59
C GLY A 860 50.57 -27.32 -5.42
N LEU A 861 49.74 -26.42 -4.86
CA LEU A 861 49.42 -25.15 -5.51
C LEU A 861 50.67 -24.27 -5.70
N TYR A 862 51.53 -24.16 -4.69
CA TYR A 862 52.80 -23.42 -4.79
C TYR A 862 53.76 -24.07 -5.80
N TYR A 863 53.83 -25.39 -5.83
CA TYR A 863 54.61 -26.14 -6.81
C TYR A 863 54.12 -25.86 -8.24
N TYR A 864 52.80 -25.86 -8.45
CA TYR A 864 52.20 -25.50 -9.74
C TYR A 864 52.47 -24.04 -10.13
N VAL A 865 52.37 -23.09 -9.19
CA VAL A 865 52.78 -21.70 -9.47
C VAL A 865 54.25 -21.62 -9.87
N GLY A 866 55.12 -22.43 -9.24
CA GLY A 866 56.52 -22.57 -9.63
C GLY A 866 56.66 -23.08 -11.05
N SER A 867 55.91 -24.11 -11.43
CA SER A 867 55.96 -24.68 -12.78
C SER A 867 55.47 -23.69 -13.85
N ILE A 868 54.48 -22.85 -13.52
CA ILE A 868 54.07 -21.71 -14.37
C ILE A 868 55.24 -20.74 -14.58
N LEU A 869 55.97 -20.36 -13.52
CA LEU A 869 57.12 -19.45 -13.63
C LEU A 869 58.21 -20.04 -14.53
N GLN A 870 58.48 -21.35 -14.41
CA GLN A 870 59.43 -22.05 -15.27
C GLN A 870 58.96 -22.07 -16.73
N ALA A 871 57.68 -22.36 -16.98
CA ALA A 871 57.12 -22.33 -18.33
C ALA A 871 57.21 -20.92 -18.96
N LEU A 872 56.87 -19.87 -18.21
CA LEU A 872 57.00 -18.48 -18.67
C LEU A 872 58.46 -18.08 -18.92
N HIS A 873 59.40 -18.63 -18.16
CA HIS A 873 60.82 -18.41 -18.40
C HIS A 873 61.29 -19.07 -19.70
N LEU A 874 60.85 -20.31 -19.96
CA LEU A 874 61.13 -21.02 -21.21
C LEU A 874 60.48 -20.33 -22.42
N GLU A 875 59.32 -19.69 -22.25
CA GLU A 875 58.69 -18.84 -23.26
C GLU A 875 59.42 -17.49 -23.48
N GLY A 876 60.38 -17.13 -22.62
CA GLY A 876 61.06 -15.83 -22.64
C GLY A 876 60.21 -14.65 -22.14
N LYS A 877 59.04 -14.91 -21.53
CA LYS A 877 58.16 -13.89 -20.91
C LYS A 877 58.59 -13.53 -19.48
N TYR A 878 59.28 -14.44 -18.80
CA TYR A 878 59.83 -14.22 -17.47
C TYR A 878 61.36 -14.27 -17.53
N ASP A 879 62.01 -13.11 -17.40
CA ASP A 879 63.44 -12.94 -17.64
C ASP A 879 64.33 -13.25 -16.42
N ARG A 880 63.71 -13.46 -15.25
CA ARG A 880 64.41 -13.68 -13.98
C ARG A 880 64.57 -15.17 -13.68
N LEU A 881 65.68 -15.54 -13.04
CA LEU A 881 65.95 -16.90 -12.52
C LEU A 881 65.68 -17.02 -11.01
N ASP A 882 64.68 -16.28 -10.52
CA ASP A 882 64.26 -16.25 -9.12
C ASP A 882 62.75 -16.38 -9.02
N ASN A 883 62.28 -16.87 -7.87
CA ASN A 883 60.86 -16.95 -7.56
C ASN A 883 60.24 -15.56 -7.27
N THR A 884 58.92 -15.46 -7.40
CA THR A 884 58.19 -14.24 -7.03
C THR A 884 57.65 -14.32 -5.60
N PRO A 885 57.64 -13.23 -4.82
CA PRO A 885 56.73 -13.08 -3.70
C PRO A 885 55.28 -13.42 -4.07
N VAL A 886 54.56 -14.04 -3.15
CA VAL A 886 53.19 -14.52 -3.37
C VAL A 886 52.23 -13.73 -2.49
N TYR A 887 51.31 -12.98 -3.10
CA TYR A 887 50.28 -12.21 -2.42
C TYR A 887 48.95 -12.95 -2.50
N ILE A 888 48.35 -13.25 -1.36
CA ILE A 888 47.14 -14.09 -1.31
C ILE A 888 45.99 -13.30 -0.70
N GLY A 889 44.89 -13.20 -1.45
CA GLY A 889 43.61 -12.65 -1.01
C GLY A 889 42.52 -13.71 -0.93
N GLY A 890 41.28 -13.26 -0.79
CA GLY A 890 40.11 -14.14 -0.73
C GLY A 890 39.88 -14.73 0.65
N ASN A 891 38.70 -15.31 0.85
CA ASN A 891 38.35 -15.87 2.16
C ASN A 891 39.17 -17.12 2.52
N GLY A 892 39.64 -17.88 1.52
CA GLY A 892 40.44 -19.08 1.68
C GLY A 892 41.84 -18.81 2.23
N CYS A 893 42.37 -17.58 2.10
CA CYS A 893 43.67 -17.22 2.67
C CYS A 893 43.72 -17.40 4.20
N ARG A 894 42.55 -17.37 4.88
CA ARG A 894 42.43 -17.63 6.32
C ARG A 894 42.89 -19.03 6.73
N ILE A 895 42.90 -20.00 5.81
CA ILE A 895 43.37 -21.37 6.04
C ILE A 895 44.85 -21.38 6.44
N PHE A 896 45.65 -20.45 5.94
CA PHE A 896 47.08 -20.36 6.26
C PHE A 896 47.34 -20.19 7.77
N HIS A 897 46.44 -19.49 8.46
CA HIS A 897 46.53 -19.32 9.92
C HIS A 897 46.41 -20.64 10.69
N TRP A 898 45.73 -21.65 10.14
CA TRP A 898 45.63 -22.98 10.75
C TRP A 898 46.95 -23.75 10.72
N LEU A 899 47.80 -23.47 9.74
CA LEU A 899 49.08 -24.17 9.56
C LEU A 899 50.19 -23.62 10.45
N SER A 900 49.92 -22.53 11.16
CA SER A 900 50.79 -22.00 12.20
C SER A 900 50.31 -22.46 13.57
N PRO A 901 51.16 -23.09 14.40
CA PRO A 901 50.80 -23.46 15.78
C PRO A 901 50.31 -22.27 16.62
N GLY A 902 50.79 -21.05 16.33
CA GLY A 902 50.36 -19.82 17.00
C GLY A 902 49.01 -19.27 16.53
N GLY A 903 48.35 -19.90 15.55
CA GLY A 903 47.08 -19.43 15.00
C GLY A 903 47.18 -18.17 14.12
N LEU A 904 48.41 -17.72 13.81
CA LEU A 904 48.69 -16.60 12.91
C LEU A 904 49.82 -16.99 11.96
N PHE A 905 49.63 -16.74 10.67
CA PHE A 905 50.60 -17.08 9.64
C PHE A 905 51.52 -15.89 9.38
N ASP A 906 52.82 -16.13 9.40
CA ASP A 906 53.87 -15.15 9.16
C ASP A 906 55.05 -15.78 8.40
N SER A 907 56.06 -14.98 8.07
CA SER A 907 57.23 -15.44 7.31
C SER A 907 58.18 -16.35 8.09
N ASP A 908 58.05 -16.44 9.42
CA ASP A 908 58.93 -17.22 10.28
C ASP A 908 58.38 -18.62 10.56
N CYS A 909 57.07 -18.81 10.38
CA CYS A 909 56.42 -20.09 10.55
C CYS A 909 56.97 -21.19 9.61
N GLU A 910 56.85 -22.44 10.05
CA GLU A 910 57.32 -23.61 9.32
C GLU A 910 56.60 -23.81 7.97
N ALA A 911 55.28 -23.57 7.95
CA ALA A 911 54.48 -23.68 6.73
C ALA A 911 54.94 -22.71 5.63
N HIS A 912 55.32 -21.47 5.97
CA HIS A 912 55.88 -20.52 5.01
C HIS A 912 57.17 -21.04 4.36
N ARG A 913 58.09 -21.57 5.18
CA ARG A 913 59.36 -22.15 4.68
C ARG A 913 59.09 -23.31 3.73
N LEU A 914 58.11 -24.15 4.05
CA LEU A 914 57.69 -25.26 3.20
C LEU A 914 57.13 -24.76 1.86
N PHE A 915 56.23 -23.77 1.87
CA PHE A 915 55.64 -23.23 0.65
C PHE A 915 56.65 -22.54 -0.26
N SER A 916 57.57 -21.74 0.29
CA SER A 916 58.68 -21.18 -0.48
C SER A 916 59.54 -22.26 -1.12
N ARG A 917 59.84 -23.34 -0.38
CA ARG A 917 60.59 -24.47 -0.93
C ARG A 917 59.85 -25.13 -2.08
N MET A 918 58.54 -25.32 -1.97
CA MET A 918 57.72 -25.93 -3.03
C MET A 918 57.64 -25.07 -4.28
N LEU A 919 57.54 -23.75 -4.11
CA LEU A 919 57.63 -22.80 -5.23
C LEU A 919 58.96 -22.91 -5.98
N SER A 920 60.08 -22.94 -5.23
CA SER A 920 61.41 -23.14 -5.79
C SER A 920 61.58 -24.48 -6.49
N LYS A 921 61.01 -25.55 -5.94
CA LYS A 921 61.06 -26.88 -6.55
C LYS A 921 60.27 -26.96 -7.85
N GLY A 922 59.07 -26.38 -7.88
CA GLY A 922 58.26 -26.32 -9.09
C GLY A 922 58.90 -25.46 -10.19
N SER A 923 59.56 -24.36 -9.82
CA SER A 923 60.22 -23.48 -10.79
C SER A 923 61.61 -23.92 -11.21
N GLY A 924 62.30 -24.73 -10.40
CA GLY A 924 63.72 -25.00 -10.60
C GLY A 924 64.65 -23.82 -10.25
N PHE A 925 64.10 -22.69 -9.80
CA PHE A 925 64.87 -21.53 -9.36
C PHE A 925 65.36 -21.69 -7.92
N ALA A 926 66.34 -20.87 -7.51
CA ALA A 926 66.89 -20.92 -6.16
C ALA A 926 65.83 -20.62 -5.08
N ASP A 927 65.89 -21.33 -3.95
CA ASP A 927 65.04 -21.07 -2.78
C ASP A 927 65.58 -19.86 -2.01
N THR A 928 65.09 -18.68 -2.37
CA THR A 928 65.41 -17.39 -1.75
C THR A 928 64.52 -17.06 -0.55
N ARG A 929 63.64 -17.98 -0.13
CA ARG A 929 62.63 -17.75 0.92
C ARG A 929 61.68 -16.61 0.60
N GLU A 930 61.17 -16.60 -0.64
CA GLU A 930 60.24 -15.57 -1.10
C GLU A 930 59.03 -15.46 -0.18
N LYS A 931 58.64 -14.22 0.09
CA LYS A 931 57.63 -13.92 1.10
C LYS A 931 56.22 -14.22 0.59
N THR A 932 55.46 -14.97 1.37
CA THR A 932 53.99 -15.00 1.26
C THR A 932 53.39 -13.84 2.07
N VAL A 933 52.55 -13.03 1.44
CA VAL A 933 51.82 -11.92 2.08
C VAL A 933 50.33 -12.18 1.98
N LEU A 934 49.66 -12.29 3.11
CA LEU A 934 48.21 -12.39 3.16
C LEU A 934 47.58 -10.99 3.17
N SER A 935 46.43 -10.84 2.52
CA SER A 935 45.64 -9.61 2.57
C SER A 935 45.26 -9.23 3.99
N ASN A 936 45.21 -7.92 4.27
CA ASN A 936 44.77 -7.42 5.57
C ASN A 936 43.24 -7.47 5.74
N ARG A 937 42.49 -7.70 4.66
CA ARG A 937 41.03 -7.74 4.65
C ARG A 937 40.51 -8.91 3.81
N PRO A 938 40.67 -10.17 4.27
CA PRO A 938 40.23 -11.35 3.54
C PRO A 938 38.80 -11.20 3.00
N LYS A 939 38.62 -11.49 1.71
CA LYS A 939 37.39 -11.38 0.92
C LYS A 939 37.02 -9.97 0.45
N ALA A 940 37.66 -8.90 0.93
CA ALA A 940 37.40 -7.52 0.49
C ALA A 940 38.04 -7.15 -0.85
N GLU A 941 39.04 -7.92 -1.27
CA GLU A 941 40.03 -7.48 -2.23
C GLU A 941 39.43 -7.28 -3.62
N VAL A 942 38.74 -8.30 -4.14
CA VAL A 942 38.14 -8.28 -5.48
C VAL A 942 37.05 -7.20 -5.56
N ALA A 943 36.07 -7.21 -4.64
CA ALA A 943 34.98 -6.22 -4.63
C ALA A 943 35.51 -4.79 -4.54
N CYS A 944 36.51 -4.54 -3.70
CA CYS A 944 37.17 -3.23 -3.59
C CYS A 944 37.92 -2.88 -4.88
N GLY A 945 38.74 -3.79 -5.41
CA GLY A 945 39.52 -3.59 -6.63
C GLY A 945 38.70 -3.31 -7.89
N LEU A 946 37.44 -3.78 -7.93
CA LEU A 946 36.47 -3.48 -8.98
C LEU A 946 36.02 -2.00 -9.00
N VAL A 947 35.95 -1.34 -7.82
CA VAL A 947 35.46 0.04 -7.69
C VAL A 947 36.56 1.10 -7.58
N LEU A 948 37.83 0.68 -7.53
CA LEU A 948 38.99 1.57 -7.62
C LEU A 948 39.10 2.16 -9.03
N ASP A 949 39.67 3.37 -9.15
CA ASP A 949 39.80 4.06 -10.45
C ASP A 949 40.72 3.29 -11.40
N GLN A 950 40.12 2.66 -12.40
CA GLN A 950 40.84 1.81 -13.35
C GLN A 950 41.76 2.60 -14.30
N ARG A 951 41.68 3.94 -14.32
CA ARG A 951 42.55 4.80 -15.15
C ARG A 951 43.77 5.34 -14.41
N GLU A 952 43.74 5.31 -13.08
CA GLU A 952 44.84 5.79 -12.23
C GLU A 952 45.73 4.65 -11.73
N THR A 953 45.49 3.41 -12.18
CA THR A 953 46.31 2.25 -11.83
C THR A 953 47.69 2.31 -12.47
N ARG A 954 48.70 1.79 -11.76
CA ARG A 954 50.07 1.60 -12.27
C ARG A 954 50.23 0.30 -13.06
N LEU A 955 49.20 -0.55 -13.06
CA LEU A 955 49.22 -1.87 -13.68
C LEU A 955 49.00 -1.75 -15.20
N MET A 956 49.79 -2.51 -15.96
CA MET A 956 49.77 -2.56 -17.42
C MET A 956 49.39 -3.97 -17.90
N GLY A 957 49.08 -4.12 -19.19
CA GLY A 957 48.70 -5.42 -19.75
C GLY A 957 47.28 -5.88 -19.35
N LEU A 958 46.44 -4.98 -18.83
CA LEU A 958 45.07 -5.30 -18.38
C LEU A 958 44.11 -5.66 -19.53
N GLU A 959 44.55 -5.50 -20.78
CA GLU A 959 43.84 -5.96 -21.98
C GLU A 959 44.28 -7.35 -22.44
N GLU A 960 45.36 -7.91 -21.88
CA GLU A 960 45.87 -9.23 -22.23
C GLU A 960 45.05 -10.34 -21.54
N GLU A 961 44.31 -11.10 -22.33
CA GLU A 961 43.45 -12.21 -21.88
C GLU A 961 44.17 -13.58 -21.98
N ASP A 962 45.47 -13.65 -21.68
CA ASP A 962 46.18 -14.94 -21.59
C ASP A 962 45.75 -15.69 -20.31
N GLU A 963 44.52 -16.20 -20.36
CA GLU A 963 43.80 -16.92 -19.32
C GLU A 963 43.98 -18.46 -19.41
N GLU A 964 44.68 -18.94 -20.45
CA GLU A 964 44.89 -20.36 -20.71
C GLU A 964 45.85 -20.98 -19.69
N PRO A 965 45.43 -21.95 -18.87
CA PRO A 965 46.31 -22.54 -17.87
C PRO A 965 47.44 -23.35 -18.52
N PHE A 966 48.59 -23.46 -17.85
CA PHE A 966 49.62 -24.44 -18.22
C PHE A 966 49.21 -25.85 -17.79
N ALA A 967 49.58 -26.89 -18.55
CA ALA A 967 49.14 -28.25 -18.25
C ALA A 967 49.69 -28.78 -16.90
N GLY A 968 50.96 -28.51 -16.61
CA GLY A 968 51.66 -28.93 -15.38
C GLY A 968 51.95 -30.44 -15.28
N GLU A 969 51.36 -31.26 -16.14
CA GLU A 969 51.64 -32.68 -16.32
C GLU A 969 51.48 -32.99 -17.82
N ASP A 970 52.27 -33.92 -18.35
CA ASP A 970 52.20 -34.30 -19.76
C ASP A 970 50.87 -35.04 -20.05
N CYS A 971 50.17 -34.64 -21.11
CA CYS A 971 48.89 -35.22 -21.47
C CYS A 971 48.70 -35.40 -22.98
N LEU A 972 47.67 -36.17 -23.35
CA LEU A 972 47.23 -36.44 -24.71
C LEU A 972 45.77 -36.02 -24.86
N VAL A 973 45.50 -35.08 -25.76
CA VAL A 973 44.16 -34.63 -26.10
C VAL A 973 43.88 -34.97 -27.56
N ASN A 974 42.84 -35.77 -27.83
CA ASN A 974 42.54 -36.32 -29.16
C ASN A 974 43.72 -37.08 -29.82
N GLY A 975 44.67 -37.58 -29.02
CA GLY A 975 45.88 -38.24 -29.50
C GLY A 975 47.07 -37.30 -29.74
N GLU A 976 46.87 -35.98 -29.63
CA GLU A 976 47.96 -35.00 -29.74
C GLU A 976 48.60 -34.74 -28.36
N PRO A 977 49.94 -34.75 -28.26
CA PRO A 977 50.64 -34.51 -27.01
C PRO A 977 50.64 -33.02 -26.63
N ILE A 978 50.44 -32.74 -25.34
CA ILE A 978 50.60 -31.43 -24.71
C ILE A 978 51.59 -31.62 -23.56
N ASN A 979 52.73 -30.93 -23.59
CA ASN A 979 53.72 -31.04 -22.52
C ASN A 979 53.27 -30.25 -21.29
N TRP A 980 53.82 -30.58 -20.13
CA TRP A 980 53.55 -29.90 -18.87
C TRP A 980 53.83 -28.38 -18.90
N THR A 981 54.77 -27.94 -19.75
CA THR A 981 55.13 -26.52 -19.96
C THR A 981 54.25 -25.81 -20.98
N ASP A 982 53.39 -26.52 -21.70
CA ASP A 982 52.55 -25.95 -22.73
C ASP A 982 51.22 -25.44 -22.14
N ARG A 983 50.65 -24.43 -22.79
CA ARG A 983 49.27 -23.97 -22.56
C ARG A 983 48.30 -25.11 -22.87
N LEU A 984 47.31 -25.33 -22.01
CA LEU A 984 46.26 -26.33 -22.19
C LEU A 984 45.22 -25.88 -23.24
N ARG A 985 45.66 -25.76 -24.49
CA ARG A 985 44.82 -25.39 -25.62
C ARG A 985 44.09 -26.62 -26.13
N LEU A 986 42.81 -26.71 -25.78
CA LEU A 986 41.94 -27.79 -26.23
C LEU A 986 41.38 -27.48 -27.64
N PRO A 987 41.20 -28.50 -28.50
CA PRO A 987 40.49 -28.35 -29.77
C PRO A 987 38.99 -28.10 -29.55
N ASP A 988 38.28 -27.61 -30.58
CA ASP A 988 36.85 -27.29 -30.54
C ASP A 988 35.99 -28.40 -29.92
N THR A 989 36.33 -29.66 -30.24
CA THR A 989 35.72 -30.85 -29.65
C THR A 989 36.79 -31.76 -29.05
N VAL A 990 36.67 -32.05 -27.77
CA VAL A 990 37.52 -33.02 -27.05
C VAL A 990 36.84 -34.38 -27.04
N ASN A 991 37.39 -35.34 -27.79
CA ASN A 991 36.92 -36.74 -27.84
C ASN A 991 37.67 -37.62 -26.84
N THR A 992 38.96 -37.38 -26.63
CA THR A 992 39.77 -38.11 -25.65
C THR A 992 40.68 -37.15 -24.89
N PHE A 993 40.82 -37.38 -23.58
CA PHE A 993 41.78 -36.69 -22.72
C PHE A 993 42.44 -37.75 -21.84
N LYS A 994 43.76 -37.90 -21.93
CA LYS A 994 44.54 -38.85 -21.11
C LYS A 994 45.78 -38.20 -20.54
N VAL A 995 46.14 -38.62 -19.33
CA VAL A 995 47.48 -38.41 -18.76
C VAL A 995 48.12 -39.79 -18.74
N GLU A 996 49.30 -39.99 -19.32
CA GLU A 996 49.91 -41.33 -19.36
C GLU A 996 50.64 -41.66 -18.06
N GLN A 997 51.40 -40.71 -17.53
CA GLN A 997 52.22 -40.83 -16.33
C GLN A 997 51.97 -39.62 -15.41
N LEU A 998 52.16 -39.80 -14.10
CA LEU A 998 52.03 -38.74 -13.08
C LEU A 998 53.40 -38.26 -12.62
N THR A 999 54.31 -38.04 -13.57
CA THR A 999 55.72 -37.76 -13.32
C THR A 999 55.90 -36.51 -12.47
N TYR A 1000 55.21 -35.42 -12.79
CA TYR A 1000 55.38 -34.15 -12.07
C TYR A 1000 54.67 -34.16 -10.72
N LEU A 1001 53.52 -34.82 -10.60
CA LEU A 1001 52.87 -35.05 -9.30
C LEU A 1001 53.74 -35.91 -8.37
N GLU A 1002 54.35 -36.98 -8.89
CA GLU A 1002 55.25 -37.85 -8.12
C GLU A 1002 56.46 -37.08 -7.62
N ASN A 1003 57.13 -36.32 -8.50
CA ASN A 1003 58.24 -35.44 -8.16
C ASN A 1003 57.88 -34.44 -7.06
N PHE A 1004 56.71 -33.79 -7.18
CA PHE A 1004 56.20 -32.86 -6.16
C PHE A 1004 56.13 -33.53 -4.79
N LEU A 1005 55.58 -34.74 -4.70
CA LEU A 1005 55.43 -35.42 -3.41
C LEU A 1005 56.76 -35.87 -2.83
N GLU A 1006 57.71 -36.30 -3.65
CA GLU A 1006 59.08 -36.60 -3.19
C GLU A 1006 59.74 -35.34 -2.62
N ASP A 1007 59.65 -34.22 -3.34
CA ASP A 1007 60.19 -32.95 -2.91
C ASP A 1007 59.51 -32.42 -1.64
N PHE A 1008 58.19 -32.60 -1.50
CA PHE A 1008 57.45 -32.23 -0.29
C PHE A 1008 57.97 -32.99 0.94
N HIS A 1009 58.08 -34.31 0.88
CA HIS A 1009 58.55 -35.12 2.00
C HIS A 1009 60.03 -34.87 2.32
N LYS A 1010 60.84 -34.65 1.29
CA LYS A 1010 62.24 -34.23 1.45
C LYS A 1010 62.33 -32.87 2.14
N ALA A 1011 61.49 -31.91 1.75
CA ALA A 1011 61.47 -30.57 2.35
C ALA A 1011 61.09 -30.60 3.83
N LEU A 1012 60.14 -31.44 4.26
CA LEU A 1012 59.81 -31.62 5.68
C LEU A 1012 61.05 -32.01 6.50
N THR A 1013 61.89 -32.90 5.94
CA THR A 1013 63.12 -33.36 6.59
C THR A 1013 64.22 -32.30 6.56
N ASP A 1014 64.50 -31.73 5.39
CA ASP A 1014 65.57 -30.74 5.17
C ASP A 1014 65.35 -29.46 5.98
N LEU A 1015 64.10 -29.00 6.06
CA LEU A 1015 63.71 -27.78 6.77
C LEU A 1015 63.42 -28.02 8.25
N ARG A 1016 63.46 -29.28 8.71
CA ARG A 1016 63.14 -29.72 10.08
C ARG A 1016 61.76 -29.25 10.54
N ILE A 1017 60.76 -29.46 9.68
CA ILE A 1017 59.36 -29.10 9.97
C ILE A 1017 58.81 -30.08 11.01
N GLN A 1018 58.28 -29.56 12.11
CA GLN A 1018 57.69 -30.33 13.22
C GLN A 1018 56.16 -30.17 13.27
N SER A 1019 55.64 -29.02 12.88
CA SER A 1019 54.20 -28.71 12.98
C SER A 1019 53.33 -29.47 11.97
N ILE A 1020 53.95 -30.08 10.95
CA ILE A 1020 53.28 -30.84 9.89
C ILE A 1020 53.97 -32.21 9.76
N LYS A 1021 53.23 -33.28 10.01
CA LYS A 1021 53.75 -34.66 9.94
C LYS A 1021 53.84 -35.15 8.48
N PRO A 1022 54.84 -35.99 8.13
CA PRO A 1022 54.91 -36.63 6.80
C PRO A 1022 53.84 -37.71 6.62
N LEU A 1023 53.45 -38.02 5.39
CA LEU A 1023 52.52 -39.12 5.13
C LEU A 1023 53.15 -40.46 5.53
N GLU A 1024 52.43 -41.28 6.30
CA GLU A 1024 52.93 -42.61 6.71
C GLU A 1024 53.19 -43.52 5.51
N VAL A 1025 52.40 -43.39 4.43
CA VAL A 1025 52.60 -44.15 3.19
C VAL A 1025 53.91 -43.81 2.49
N TYR A 1026 54.52 -42.65 2.74
CA TYR A 1026 55.80 -42.26 2.16
C TYR A 1026 57.01 -42.87 2.87
N LYS A 1027 56.79 -43.62 3.96
CA LYS A 1027 57.83 -44.44 4.60
C LYS A 1027 57.95 -45.84 3.98
N ASP A 1028 57.03 -46.23 3.09
CA ASP A 1028 56.93 -47.56 2.50
C ASP A 1028 56.69 -47.45 0.99
N GLU A 1029 57.68 -47.83 0.19
CA GLU A 1029 57.65 -47.73 -1.27
C GLU A 1029 56.42 -48.42 -1.89
N SER A 1030 56.03 -49.59 -1.38
CA SER A 1030 54.88 -50.34 -1.90
C SER A 1030 53.55 -49.64 -1.64
N LYS A 1031 53.43 -48.88 -0.53
CA LYS A 1031 52.22 -48.10 -0.22
C LYS A 1031 52.18 -46.81 -1.04
N ARG A 1032 53.34 -46.18 -1.28
CA ARG A 1032 53.48 -45.03 -2.17
C ARG A 1032 53.05 -45.36 -3.60
N GLU A 1033 53.55 -46.46 -4.17
CA GLU A 1033 53.18 -46.91 -5.51
C GLU A 1033 51.67 -47.18 -5.64
N ARG A 1034 51.06 -47.79 -4.61
CA ARG A 1034 49.60 -48.00 -4.59
C ARG A 1034 48.83 -46.68 -4.56
N LEU A 1035 49.24 -45.70 -3.75
CA LEU A 1035 48.60 -44.39 -3.72
C LEU A 1035 48.66 -43.70 -5.09
N LEU A 1036 49.81 -43.74 -5.77
CA LEU A 1036 49.96 -43.18 -7.12
C LEU A 1036 49.10 -43.93 -8.14
N HIS A 1037 49.04 -45.27 -8.07
CA HIS A 1037 48.18 -46.09 -8.92
C HIS A 1037 46.69 -45.77 -8.73
N ASP A 1038 46.22 -45.68 -7.48
CA ASP A 1038 44.83 -45.35 -7.15
C ASP A 1038 44.49 -43.92 -7.60
N THR A 1039 45.45 -43.00 -7.47
CA THR A 1039 45.35 -41.62 -7.96
C THR A 1039 45.22 -41.59 -9.47
N LYS A 1040 46.07 -42.30 -10.21
CA LYS A 1040 46.01 -42.39 -11.66
C LYS A 1040 44.67 -42.95 -12.14
N ARG A 1041 44.22 -44.05 -11.54
CA ARG A 1041 42.95 -44.69 -11.88
C ARG A 1041 41.76 -43.75 -11.67
N THR A 1042 41.78 -42.98 -10.58
CA THR A 1042 40.69 -42.05 -10.26
C THR A 1042 40.74 -40.80 -11.15
N LEU A 1043 41.94 -40.35 -11.52
CA LEU A 1043 42.14 -39.27 -12.49
C LEU A 1043 41.59 -39.66 -13.87
N ASP A 1044 41.85 -40.89 -14.33
CA ASP A 1044 41.33 -41.38 -15.62
C ASP A 1044 39.80 -41.34 -15.68
N VAL A 1045 39.12 -41.54 -14.54
CA VAL A 1045 37.66 -41.37 -14.45
C VAL A 1045 37.28 -39.89 -14.56
N LYS A 1046 37.93 -38.97 -13.82
CA LYS A 1046 37.63 -37.53 -13.89
C LYS A 1046 37.91 -36.93 -15.28
N LEU A 1047 38.91 -37.44 -16.01
CA LEU A 1047 39.23 -36.96 -17.36
C LEU A 1047 38.15 -37.31 -18.40
N LEU A 1048 37.28 -38.30 -18.13
CA LEU A 1048 36.13 -38.58 -18.99
C LEU A 1048 35.14 -37.41 -19.01
N ASP A 1049 35.04 -36.67 -17.90
CA ASP A 1049 34.18 -35.49 -17.76
C ASP A 1049 34.72 -34.26 -18.51
N MET A 1050 35.96 -34.33 -19.03
CA MET A 1050 36.59 -33.28 -19.85
C MET A 1050 36.43 -33.53 -21.37
N THR A 1051 35.40 -34.27 -21.77
CA THR A 1051 35.06 -34.52 -23.18
C THR A 1051 33.83 -33.71 -23.59
N GLY A 1052 33.73 -33.34 -24.88
CA GLY A 1052 32.64 -32.52 -25.41
C GLY A 1052 33.11 -31.24 -26.08
N ASN A 1053 32.21 -30.25 -26.18
CA ASN A 1053 32.49 -28.95 -26.77
C ASN A 1053 33.36 -28.10 -25.83
N VAL A 1054 34.44 -27.51 -26.34
CA VAL A 1054 35.35 -26.66 -25.57
C VAL A 1054 34.66 -25.45 -24.92
N ASP A 1055 33.60 -24.91 -25.52
CA ASP A 1055 32.83 -23.78 -24.98
C ASP A 1055 32.10 -24.14 -23.68
N ASP A 1056 31.90 -25.44 -23.44
CA ASP A 1056 31.29 -26.02 -22.26
C ASP A 1056 32.32 -26.66 -21.32
N ILE A 1057 33.60 -26.72 -21.67
CA ILE A 1057 34.63 -27.31 -20.79
C ILE A 1057 35.27 -26.21 -19.95
N ARG A 1058 35.23 -26.39 -18.62
CA ARG A 1058 36.07 -25.61 -17.69
C ARG A 1058 37.47 -26.20 -17.70
N LYS A 1059 38.42 -25.50 -18.31
CA LYS A 1059 39.80 -25.99 -18.49
C LYS A 1059 40.49 -26.10 -17.13
N GLU A 1060 40.80 -27.32 -16.71
CA GLU A 1060 41.59 -27.59 -15.51
C GLU A 1060 42.96 -28.20 -15.88
N PRO A 1061 44.07 -27.72 -15.28
CA PRO A 1061 45.39 -28.31 -15.49
C PRO A 1061 45.42 -29.79 -15.09
N PRO A 1062 45.94 -30.70 -15.93
CA PRO A 1062 46.24 -32.09 -15.58
C PRO A 1062 46.91 -32.27 -14.22
N PHE A 1063 47.93 -31.46 -13.89
CA PHE A 1063 48.59 -31.52 -12.58
C PHE A 1063 47.63 -31.22 -11.42
N ILE A 1064 46.79 -30.19 -11.55
CA ILE A 1064 45.84 -29.80 -10.52
C ILE A 1064 44.74 -30.86 -10.37
N LEU A 1065 44.25 -31.43 -11.47
CA LEU A 1065 43.30 -32.55 -11.42
C LEU A 1065 43.89 -33.75 -10.70
N ALA A 1066 45.14 -34.10 -11.01
CA ALA A 1066 45.85 -35.19 -10.37
C ALA A 1066 46.06 -34.92 -8.87
N LEU A 1067 46.41 -33.68 -8.50
CA LEU A 1067 46.53 -33.24 -7.11
C LEU A 1067 45.19 -33.32 -6.36
N LYS A 1068 44.07 -32.88 -6.96
CA LYS A 1068 42.74 -32.98 -6.36
C LYS A 1068 42.40 -34.45 -6.04
N VAL A 1069 42.61 -35.32 -7.02
CA VAL A 1069 42.38 -36.76 -6.88
C VAL A 1069 43.30 -37.40 -5.84
N LEU A 1070 44.56 -36.99 -5.78
CA LEU A 1070 45.49 -37.44 -4.76
C LEU A 1070 44.96 -37.09 -3.37
N LEU A 1071 44.55 -35.83 -3.14
CA LEU A 1071 44.01 -35.39 -1.86
C LEU A 1071 42.78 -36.20 -1.44
N ASP A 1072 41.92 -36.58 -2.39
CA ASP A 1072 40.75 -37.43 -2.15
C ASP A 1072 41.16 -38.86 -1.72
N ASN A 1073 42.28 -39.38 -2.24
CA ASN A 1073 42.76 -40.74 -2.01
C ASN A 1073 43.67 -40.90 -0.78
N ILE A 1074 44.16 -39.81 -0.18
CA ILE A 1074 44.94 -39.85 1.06
C ILE A 1074 43.99 -40.14 2.24
N LYS A 1075 43.77 -41.43 2.53
CA LYS A 1075 42.89 -41.89 3.61
C LYS A 1075 43.46 -41.73 5.01
#